data_AF-A0A3B3I5S4-F1
#
_entry.id   AF-A0A3B3I5S4-F1
#
_cell.length_a   1.000
_cell.length_b   1.000
_cell.length_c   1.000
_cell.angle_alpha   90.00
_cell.angle_beta   90.00
_cell.angle_gamma   90.00
#
_symmetry.space_group_name_H-M   'P 1'
#
loop_
_entity.id
_entity.type
_entity.pdbx_description
1 polymer ?
#
loop_
_entity_poly.entity_id
_entity_poly.type
_entity_poly.pdbx_seq_one_letter_code
_entity_poly.pdbx_strand_id
1 'polypeptide(L)'
;MEAAVQSAFEEQLRIGEEKEKENSEEPELTVTHDNQEFCNPESYMTKSVVETRLLNVADSFQRQYTVLFPDRKPLLLCPLNECGVKKFVSTTLQPSASSHCELQTWQGCAYFVANFLSLELLEPPVDLPKHLFSPTSVLRTRRATCFEFATLLCSLLLGINYDAYCVSGYAAKEMCLLDQSQFPCPLLDSDVKEEDSQQQPEDLLRGLRVHCWVLVLAGSGSIRENFFIDPLTGSSYPTDSSSFLGIESVWNDLNYHVNMQDCRNGCVGLKFDLDDTNLWEPVLHGATSRKQLILDVLNKKENRMISTEKEEQPRVFEMPRSWVTFISIHEKDLETLWPDGKKVTFYKKAKLEKFAPYLNPDGVITRLTTYKDQDFHRITSLSTGFEQQMEFSSYARPDYLARRVWSTNEMEEFYEGRRDFLCYRQVIFQPPDQFDDSVCWKSPLRRMRVLTVVERFHRNAAKPANEDVAERVFLVSEEQFELTYHLMDHRFIPSRRILTKPLFRKFSNDCVSTFQVDLCAKPLSTQALFKILGALQDDEAKLTAEIKDSLKEIEDIVACREQEQNQVKLRKRIKEAVPTCEDEEQRVEDENSLESWKVLISKNLDAEEANRLYHSLLEEFKDKMVAQANLLQERYEKDTRELHAKQNQYRRNHLTMTEKQLEEYQCFCSEKTTQIKATQIRLNRHKELAHERYKALEQKLQQNPVLRPHLKK
;
A
#
# COMPACT_ATOMS: atom_id res chain seq x y z
N MET A 1 -20.96 -23.77 -59.98
CA MET A 1 -21.24 -23.03 -58.74
C MET A 1 -20.37 -23.52 -57.60
N GLU A 2 -20.28 -24.83 -57.33
CA GLU A 2 -19.32 -25.36 -56.34
C GLU A 2 -17.84 -25.10 -56.69
N ALA A 3 -17.44 -25.24 -57.97
CA ALA A 3 -16.04 -24.96 -58.36
C ALA A 3 -15.62 -23.48 -58.25
N ALA A 4 -16.58 -22.55 -58.31
CA ALA A 4 -16.31 -21.12 -58.15
C ALA A 4 -16.23 -20.71 -56.66
N VAL A 5 -16.94 -21.44 -55.79
CA VAL A 5 -16.90 -21.26 -54.34
C VAL A 5 -15.61 -21.85 -53.77
N GLN A 6 -15.13 -22.98 -54.31
CA GLN A 6 -13.84 -23.57 -53.91
C GLN A 6 -12.65 -22.67 -54.29
N SER A 7 -12.67 -22.10 -55.51
CA SER A 7 -11.61 -21.18 -55.98
C SER A 7 -11.58 -19.88 -55.19
N ALA A 8 -12.74 -19.34 -54.79
CA ALA A 8 -12.81 -18.14 -53.96
C ALA A 8 -12.36 -18.40 -52.50
N PHE A 9 -12.55 -19.62 -52.00
CA PHE A 9 -12.12 -20.04 -50.66
C PHE A 9 -10.60 -20.26 -50.60
N GLU A 10 -9.99 -20.84 -51.64
CA GLU A 10 -8.54 -21.02 -51.72
C GLU A 10 -7.78 -19.70 -51.95
N GLU A 11 -8.38 -18.74 -52.67
CA GLU A 11 -7.82 -17.40 -52.87
C GLU A 11 -7.93 -16.52 -51.61
N GLN A 12 -8.98 -16.71 -50.80
CA GLN A 12 -9.09 -16.09 -49.46
C GLN A 12 -8.13 -16.68 -48.42
N LEU A 13 -7.83 -17.99 -48.48
CA LEU A 13 -6.80 -18.60 -47.62
C LEU A 13 -5.39 -18.09 -47.95
N ARG A 14 -5.08 -17.88 -49.25
CA ARG A 14 -3.78 -17.32 -49.68
C ARG A 14 -3.55 -15.87 -49.24
N ILE A 15 -4.60 -15.05 -49.29
CA ILE A 15 -4.55 -13.65 -48.82
C ILE A 15 -4.45 -13.57 -47.29
N GLY A 16 -4.93 -14.60 -46.56
CA GLY A 16 -4.74 -14.75 -45.12
C GLY A 16 -3.31 -15.11 -44.72
N GLU A 17 -2.66 -16.02 -45.45
CA GLU A 17 -1.29 -16.48 -45.16
C GLU A 17 -0.21 -15.46 -45.55
N GLU A 18 -0.46 -14.55 -46.50
CA GLU A 18 0.44 -13.44 -46.82
C GLU A 18 0.31 -12.27 -45.80
N LYS A 19 -0.86 -12.08 -45.18
CA LYS A 19 -1.06 -11.09 -44.12
C LYS A 19 -0.50 -11.51 -42.75
N GLU A 20 -0.40 -12.81 -42.47
CA GLU A 20 0.28 -13.31 -41.26
C GLU A 20 1.81 -13.20 -41.32
N LYS A 21 2.39 -12.93 -42.49
CA LYS A 21 3.85 -12.70 -42.65
C LYS A 21 4.27 -11.23 -42.68
N GLU A 22 3.34 -10.29 -42.82
CA GLU A 22 3.62 -8.84 -42.75
C GLU A 22 3.26 -8.19 -41.40
N ASN A 23 2.69 -8.94 -40.45
CA ASN A 23 2.29 -8.42 -39.13
C ASN A 23 3.21 -8.85 -37.97
N SER A 24 4.45 -9.25 -38.25
CA SER A 24 5.45 -9.63 -37.23
C SER A 24 6.39 -8.50 -36.79
N GLU A 25 6.02 -7.23 -37.00
CA GLU A 25 6.75 -6.07 -36.45
C GLU A 25 5.81 -5.22 -35.60
N GLU A 26 5.64 -5.60 -34.33
CA GLU A 26 5.14 -4.68 -33.30
C GLU A 26 6.25 -3.69 -32.92
N PRO A 27 5.92 -2.41 -32.64
CA PRO A 27 6.90 -1.37 -32.41
C PRO A 27 7.61 -1.54 -31.07
N GLU A 28 8.95 -1.57 -31.09
CA GLU A 28 9.79 -1.39 -29.91
C GLU A 28 9.42 -0.08 -29.20
N LEU A 29 8.78 -0.19 -28.03
CA LEU A 29 8.75 0.86 -27.02
C LEU A 29 10.16 1.06 -26.49
N THR A 30 10.93 1.89 -27.19
CA THR A 30 12.21 2.42 -26.72
C THR A 30 11.95 3.37 -25.56
N VAL A 31 11.87 2.81 -24.35
CA VAL A 31 12.12 3.57 -23.13
C VAL A 31 13.58 3.99 -23.21
N THR A 32 13.83 5.29 -23.35
CA THR A 32 15.18 5.85 -23.25
C THR A 32 15.70 5.63 -21.83
N HIS A 33 16.30 4.48 -21.59
CA HIS A 33 17.07 4.16 -20.40
C HIS A 33 18.54 4.44 -20.69
N ASP A 34 19.18 5.16 -19.77
CA ASP A 34 20.63 5.28 -19.73
C ASP A 34 21.27 3.88 -19.77
N ASN A 35 22.13 3.70 -20.76
CA ASN A 35 22.75 2.43 -21.12
C ASN A 35 23.67 1.90 -20.02
N GLN A 36 23.21 0.86 -19.33
CA GLN A 36 24.03 -0.26 -18.90
C GLN A 36 23.28 -1.55 -19.27
N GLU A 37 23.66 -2.16 -20.41
CA GLU A 37 23.16 -3.47 -20.83
C GLU A 37 23.55 -4.53 -19.79
N PHE A 38 22.63 -4.82 -18.88
CA PHE A 38 22.72 -5.96 -17.97
C PHE A 38 21.99 -7.15 -18.59
N CYS A 39 22.75 -8.19 -18.93
CA CYS A 39 22.20 -9.44 -19.45
C CYS A 39 21.62 -10.27 -18.30
N ASN A 40 20.32 -10.59 -18.37
CA ASN A 40 19.68 -11.46 -17.40
C ASN A 40 20.25 -12.90 -17.51
N PRO A 41 20.38 -13.65 -16.39
CA PRO A 41 20.83 -15.04 -16.43
C PRO A 41 19.92 -15.94 -17.29
N GLU A 42 20.46 -17.04 -17.80
CA GLU A 42 19.73 -18.00 -18.65
C GLU A 42 18.46 -18.55 -17.95
N SER A 43 18.47 -18.65 -16.61
CA SER A 43 17.30 -19.09 -15.83
C SER A 43 16.08 -18.17 -15.97
N TYR A 44 16.27 -16.91 -16.37
CA TYR A 44 15.20 -15.94 -16.59
C TYR A 44 14.59 -16.12 -17.98
N MET A 45 15.41 -16.51 -18.95
CA MET A 45 15.04 -16.57 -20.37
C MET A 45 14.57 -17.96 -20.82
N THR A 46 14.84 -19.01 -20.02
CA THR A 46 14.54 -20.40 -20.39
C THR A 46 13.71 -21.11 -19.32
N LYS A 47 13.18 -22.27 -19.68
CA LYS A 47 12.48 -23.18 -18.77
C LYS A 47 13.23 -24.50 -18.74
N SER A 48 13.57 -24.96 -17.54
CA SER A 48 14.06 -26.31 -17.32
C SER A 48 12.96 -27.36 -17.56
N VAL A 49 13.38 -28.62 -17.70
CA VAL A 49 12.45 -29.75 -17.84
C VAL A 49 11.53 -29.88 -16.61
N VAL A 50 12.06 -29.60 -15.42
CA VAL A 50 11.29 -29.67 -14.15
C VAL A 50 10.28 -28.53 -14.09
N GLU A 51 10.67 -27.30 -14.43
CA GLU A 51 9.74 -26.17 -14.52
C GLU A 51 8.62 -26.43 -15.54
N THR A 52 8.95 -27.02 -16.70
CA THR A 52 7.94 -27.37 -17.71
C THR A 52 6.91 -28.35 -17.16
N ARG A 53 7.33 -29.35 -16.38
CA ARG A 53 6.41 -30.28 -15.69
C ARG A 53 5.56 -29.56 -14.66
N LEU A 54 6.14 -28.67 -13.85
CA LEU A 54 5.41 -27.86 -12.87
C LEU A 54 4.34 -26.99 -13.55
N LEU A 55 4.68 -26.33 -14.66
CA LEU A 55 3.73 -25.52 -15.42
C LEU A 55 2.54 -26.35 -15.95
N ASN A 56 2.79 -27.60 -16.37
CA ASN A 56 1.71 -28.50 -16.80
C ASN A 56 0.80 -28.91 -15.62
N VAL A 57 1.39 -29.14 -14.43
CA VAL A 57 0.61 -29.41 -13.20
C VAL A 57 -0.25 -28.21 -12.85
N ALA A 58 0.34 -27.01 -12.85
CA ALA A 58 -0.38 -25.76 -12.57
C ALA A 58 -1.50 -25.49 -13.60
N ASP A 59 -1.26 -25.74 -14.89
CA ASP A 59 -2.28 -25.55 -15.93
C ASP A 59 -3.43 -26.56 -15.81
N SER A 60 -3.13 -27.82 -15.50
CA SER A 60 -4.16 -28.82 -15.18
C SER A 60 -4.99 -28.40 -13.96
N PHE A 61 -4.33 -27.93 -12.90
CA PHE A 61 -4.99 -27.44 -11.69
C PHE A 61 -5.87 -26.22 -11.99
N GLN A 62 -5.38 -25.24 -12.76
CA GLN A 62 -6.14 -24.06 -13.16
C GLN A 62 -7.44 -24.43 -13.89
N ARG A 63 -7.38 -25.39 -14.80
CA ARG A 63 -8.57 -25.88 -15.54
C ARG A 63 -9.57 -26.52 -14.59
N GLN A 64 -9.12 -27.37 -13.68
CA GLN A 64 -9.99 -28.01 -12.68
C GLN A 64 -10.63 -26.96 -11.75
N TYR A 65 -9.83 -26.03 -11.24
CA TYR A 65 -10.28 -24.94 -10.39
C TYR A 65 -11.35 -24.08 -11.08
N THR A 66 -11.12 -23.68 -12.34
CA THR A 66 -12.07 -22.86 -13.11
C THR A 66 -13.40 -23.59 -13.35
N VAL A 67 -13.38 -24.91 -13.44
CA VAL A 67 -14.59 -25.74 -13.58
C VAL A 67 -15.33 -25.88 -12.25
N LEU A 68 -14.61 -26.11 -11.14
CA LEU A 68 -15.18 -26.29 -9.81
C LEU A 68 -15.71 -24.98 -9.21
N PHE A 69 -15.05 -23.86 -9.51
CA PHE A 69 -15.33 -22.54 -8.96
C PHE A 69 -15.52 -21.50 -10.07
N PRO A 70 -16.57 -21.63 -10.91
CA PRO A 70 -16.76 -20.76 -12.08
C PRO A 70 -17.05 -19.29 -11.73
N ASP A 71 -17.50 -19.02 -10.49
CA ASP A 71 -17.80 -17.67 -10.02
C ASP A 71 -16.58 -16.99 -9.38
N ARG A 72 -15.46 -17.71 -9.16
CA ARG A 72 -14.22 -17.14 -8.60
C ARG A 72 -13.28 -16.72 -9.73
N LYS A 73 -12.45 -15.71 -9.46
CA LYS A 73 -11.42 -15.27 -10.41
C LYS A 73 -10.41 -16.39 -10.65
N PRO A 74 -9.81 -16.48 -11.86
CA PRO A 74 -8.66 -17.34 -12.12
C PRO A 74 -7.54 -17.11 -11.11
N LEU A 75 -6.70 -18.12 -10.86
CA LEU A 75 -5.60 -18.03 -9.90
C LEU A 75 -4.35 -17.48 -10.60
N LEU A 76 -3.55 -16.69 -9.87
CA LEU A 76 -2.25 -16.26 -10.35
C LEU A 76 -1.21 -17.37 -10.15
N LEU A 77 -1.19 -18.35 -11.05
CA LEU A 77 -0.25 -19.48 -10.98
C LEU A 77 1.01 -19.24 -11.80
N CYS A 78 0.86 -18.83 -13.07
CA CYS A 78 1.94 -18.83 -14.06
C CYS A 78 2.06 -17.52 -14.85
N PRO A 79 2.30 -16.36 -14.21
CA PRO A 79 2.53 -15.10 -14.91
C PRO A 79 3.79 -15.12 -15.78
N LEU A 80 3.88 -14.16 -16.70
CA LEU A 80 5.09 -13.90 -17.48
C LEU A 80 6.10 -13.11 -16.64
N ASN A 81 7.37 -13.49 -16.68
CA ASN A 81 8.42 -12.67 -16.08
C ASN A 81 8.86 -11.52 -17.03
N GLU A 82 9.87 -10.76 -16.62
CA GLU A 82 10.44 -9.64 -17.39
C GLU A 82 11.03 -10.05 -18.76
N CYS A 83 11.27 -11.34 -19.00
CA CYS A 83 11.75 -11.88 -20.27
C CYS A 83 10.65 -12.54 -21.11
N GLY A 84 9.36 -12.39 -20.73
CA GLY A 84 8.25 -13.01 -21.43
C GLY A 84 8.14 -14.53 -21.23
N VAL A 85 8.77 -15.08 -20.19
CA VAL A 85 8.76 -16.51 -19.88
C VAL A 85 7.75 -16.78 -18.78
N LYS A 86 6.80 -17.70 -19.01
CA LYS A 86 5.87 -18.16 -17.96
C LYS A 86 6.64 -18.85 -16.83
N LYS A 87 6.50 -18.36 -15.60
CA LYS A 87 7.12 -18.93 -14.39
C LYS A 87 6.04 -19.15 -13.33
N PHE A 88 6.19 -20.21 -12.54
CA PHE A 88 5.26 -20.49 -11.45
C PHE A 88 5.52 -19.53 -10.29
N VAL A 89 4.50 -18.92 -9.69
CA VAL A 89 4.69 -17.83 -8.72
C VAL A 89 5.54 -18.22 -7.51
N SER A 90 5.45 -19.45 -7.02
CA SER A 90 6.29 -19.94 -5.92
C SER A 90 7.78 -20.00 -6.29
N THR A 91 8.12 -20.20 -7.57
CA THR A 91 9.52 -20.25 -8.00
C THR A 91 10.12 -18.87 -8.26
N THR A 92 9.32 -17.81 -8.15
CA THR A 92 9.79 -16.41 -8.13
C THR A 92 10.27 -15.99 -6.73
N LEU A 93 9.87 -16.72 -5.68
CA LEU A 93 10.36 -16.48 -4.32
C LEU A 93 11.76 -17.06 -4.16
N GLN A 94 12.72 -16.20 -3.83
CA GLN A 94 14.11 -16.57 -3.57
C GLN A 94 14.46 -16.25 -2.12
N PRO A 95 14.33 -17.21 -1.18
CA PRO A 95 14.73 -17.01 0.21
C PRO A 95 16.17 -16.45 0.28
N SER A 96 16.28 -15.19 0.71
CA SER A 96 17.55 -14.44 0.68
C SER A 96 17.76 -13.73 2.01
N ALA A 97 18.74 -14.19 2.78
CA ALA A 97 19.15 -13.52 4.00
C ALA A 97 20.11 -12.36 3.66
N SER A 98 19.88 -11.20 4.26
CA SER A 98 20.86 -10.11 4.24
C SER A 98 21.84 -10.25 5.40
N SER A 99 23.04 -9.68 5.27
CA SER A 99 23.99 -9.51 6.38
C SER A 99 23.74 -8.24 7.20
N HIS A 100 22.88 -7.33 6.71
CA HIS A 100 22.59 -6.06 7.36
C HIS A 100 21.72 -6.27 8.60
N CYS A 101 22.05 -5.59 9.68
CA CYS A 101 21.38 -5.77 10.99
C CYS A 101 19.93 -5.27 10.96
N GLU A 102 19.69 -4.22 10.16
CA GLU A 102 18.40 -3.61 9.89
C GLU A 102 17.43 -4.58 9.24
N LEU A 103 17.92 -5.58 8.49
CA LEU A 103 17.09 -6.54 7.75
C LEU A 103 16.97 -7.91 8.44
N GLN A 104 17.35 -8.02 9.72
CA GLN A 104 17.19 -9.25 10.51
C GLN A 104 15.81 -9.38 11.18
N THR A 105 14.93 -8.39 11.01
CA THR A 105 13.59 -8.36 11.60
C THR A 105 12.55 -8.15 10.52
N TRP A 106 11.33 -8.65 10.75
CA TRP A 106 10.26 -8.45 9.78
C TRP A 106 9.92 -6.96 9.61
N GLN A 107 9.99 -6.18 10.70
CA GLN A 107 9.78 -4.73 10.68
C GLN A 107 10.80 -4.04 9.78
N GLY A 108 12.07 -4.44 9.90
CA GLY A 108 13.14 -3.91 9.08
C GLY A 108 13.00 -4.24 7.60
N CYS A 109 12.66 -5.49 7.26
CA CYS A 109 12.38 -5.88 5.88
C CYS A 109 11.16 -5.13 5.31
N ALA A 110 10.07 -5.03 6.07
CA ALA A 110 8.86 -4.34 5.66
C ALA A 110 9.11 -2.83 5.48
N TYR A 111 9.88 -2.21 6.39
CA TYR A 111 10.30 -0.83 6.30
C TYR A 111 11.15 -0.57 5.06
N PHE A 112 12.12 -1.44 4.77
CA PHE A 112 12.94 -1.34 3.57
C PHE A 112 12.07 -1.40 2.31
N VAL A 113 11.28 -2.45 2.13
CA VAL A 113 10.46 -2.64 0.92
C VAL A 113 9.49 -1.47 0.70
N ALA A 114 8.78 -1.03 1.75
CA ALA A 114 7.80 0.04 1.68
C ALA A 114 8.42 1.42 1.33
N ASN A 115 9.70 1.63 1.63
CA ASN A 115 10.38 2.90 1.39
C ASN A 115 11.34 2.85 0.19
N PHE A 116 11.74 1.67 -0.25
CA PHE A 116 12.67 1.45 -1.36
C PHE A 116 11.99 1.49 -2.74
N LEU A 117 10.71 1.12 -2.80
CA LEU A 117 9.96 0.94 -4.04
C LEU A 117 8.88 2.01 -4.22
N SER A 118 8.63 2.35 -5.49
CA SER A 118 7.50 3.15 -5.93
C SER A 118 6.38 2.25 -6.46
N LEU A 119 5.15 2.49 -6.00
CA LEU A 119 3.97 1.71 -6.39
C LEU A 119 3.56 1.98 -7.84
N GLU A 120 3.37 0.91 -8.61
CA GLU A 120 2.64 0.88 -9.87
C GLU A 120 1.27 0.25 -9.65
N LEU A 121 0.21 0.97 -9.99
CA LEU A 121 -1.16 0.48 -9.81
C LEU A 121 -1.50 -0.58 -10.86
N LEU A 122 -2.35 -1.53 -10.46
CA LEU A 122 -2.93 -2.50 -11.39
C LEU A 122 -3.96 -1.78 -12.29
N GLU A 123 -3.85 -1.97 -13.59
CA GLU A 123 -4.76 -1.42 -14.60
C GLU A 123 -5.30 -2.56 -15.48
N PRO A 124 -6.58 -2.96 -15.33
CA PRO A 124 -7.56 -2.49 -14.33
C PRO A 124 -7.31 -3.07 -12.91
N PRO A 125 -7.78 -2.41 -11.83
CA PRO A 125 -7.50 -2.80 -10.44
C PRO A 125 -8.20 -4.08 -9.99
N VAL A 126 -9.07 -4.64 -10.83
CA VAL A 126 -9.81 -5.87 -10.58
C VAL A 126 -9.12 -7.08 -11.19
N ASP A 127 -8.14 -6.90 -12.07
CA ASP A 127 -7.51 -8.04 -12.73
C ASP A 127 -6.20 -8.42 -12.05
N LEU A 128 -5.87 -9.71 -12.10
CA LEU A 128 -4.55 -10.18 -11.70
C LEU A 128 -3.50 -9.73 -12.71
N PRO A 129 -2.26 -9.44 -12.27
CA PRO A 129 -1.23 -8.98 -13.19
C PRO A 129 -0.82 -10.09 -14.16
N LYS A 130 -0.68 -9.74 -15.44
CA LYS A 130 -0.19 -10.66 -16.49
C LYS A 130 1.30 -10.97 -16.34
N HIS A 131 2.03 -10.01 -15.79
CA HIS A 131 3.46 -10.09 -15.54
C HIS A 131 3.75 -10.10 -14.04
N LEU A 132 4.81 -10.79 -13.64
CA LEU A 132 5.36 -10.75 -12.28
C LEU A 132 6.87 -10.68 -12.39
N PHE A 133 7.45 -9.51 -12.15
CA PHE A 133 8.89 -9.32 -12.28
C PHE A 133 9.63 -9.91 -11.08
N SER A 134 10.83 -10.41 -11.34
CA SER A 134 11.68 -10.95 -10.28
C SER A 134 12.03 -9.89 -9.23
N PRO A 135 12.21 -10.27 -7.94
CA PRO A 135 12.77 -9.40 -6.91
C PRO A 135 14.04 -8.65 -7.32
N THR A 136 14.92 -9.26 -8.11
CA THR A 136 16.15 -8.62 -8.61
C THR A 136 15.88 -7.53 -9.64
N SER A 137 14.90 -7.72 -10.52
CA SER A 137 14.48 -6.69 -11.47
C SER A 137 13.79 -5.54 -10.76
N VAL A 138 12.92 -5.85 -9.79
CA VAL A 138 12.22 -4.87 -8.95
C VAL A 138 13.19 -3.99 -8.16
N LEU A 139 14.25 -4.55 -7.57
CA LEU A 139 15.27 -3.77 -6.87
C LEU A 139 16.02 -2.81 -7.79
N ARG A 140 16.24 -3.21 -9.05
CA ARG A 140 16.92 -2.39 -10.06
C ARG A 140 16.03 -1.25 -10.56
N THR A 141 14.76 -1.53 -10.88
CA THR A 141 13.83 -0.52 -11.41
C THR A 141 13.23 0.37 -10.33
N ARG A 142 13.22 -0.09 -9.08
CA ARG A 142 12.56 0.53 -7.92
C ARG A 142 11.08 0.82 -8.15
N ARG A 143 10.44 0.09 -9.06
CA ARG A 143 9.03 0.23 -9.45
C ARG A 143 8.39 -1.15 -9.42
N ALA A 144 7.22 -1.24 -8.81
CA ALA A 144 6.56 -2.52 -8.57
C ALA A 144 5.07 -2.38 -8.29
N THR A 145 4.32 -3.38 -8.69
CA THR A 145 2.93 -3.62 -8.28
C THR A 145 2.86 -4.23 -6.88
N CYS A 146 1.68 -4.23 -6.25
CA CYS A 146 1.50 -4.86 -4.94
C CYS A 146 1.96 -6.33 -4.88
N PHE A 147 1.88 -7.07 -5.98
CA PHE A 147 2.36 -8.45 -6.08
C PHE A 147 3.89 -8.56 -6.00
N GLU A 148 4.60 -7.66 -6.67
CA GLU A 148 6.07 -7.60 -6.64
C GLU A 148 6.59 -7.13 -5.29
N PHE A 149 5.91 -6.15 -4.67
CA PHE A 149 6.15 -5.72 -3.29
C PHE A 149 6.05 -6.91 -2.31
N ALA A 150 4.95 -7.68 -2.38
CA ALA A 150 4.75 -8.85 -1.54
C ALA A 150 5.79 -9.94 -1.81
N THR A 151 6.13 -10.18 -3.09
CA THR A 151 7.10 -11.21 -3.51
C THR A 151 8.51 -10.89 -3.01
N LEU A 152 8.95 -9.63 -3.11
CA LEU A 152 10.23 -9.19 -2.57
C LEU A 152 10.24 -9.32 -1.04
N LEU A 153 9.21 -8.81 -0.36
CA LEU A 153 9.13 -8.88 1.11
C LEU A 153 9.13 -10.34 1.60
N CYS A 154 8.29 -11.19 1.02
CA CYS A 154 8.21 -12.60 1.38
C CYS A 154 9.55 -13.30 1.17
N SER A 155 10.28 -13.02 0.07
CA SER A 155 11.62 -13.58 -0.18
C SER A 155 12.64 -13.21 0.90
N LEU A 156 12.61 -11.97 1.40
CA LEU A 156 13.48 -11.52 2.50
C LEU A 156 13.11 -12.21 3.82
N LEU A 157 11.81 -12.26 4.14
CA LEU A 157 11.31 -12.88 5.37
C LEU A 157 11.61 -14.39 5.42
N LEU A 158 11.43 -15.08 4.30
CA LEU A 158 11.81 -16.49 4.17
C LEU A 158 13.31 -16.69 4.38
N GLY A 159 14.14 -15.76 3.88
CA GLY A 159 15.60 -15.79 4.06
C GLY A 159 16.06 -15.70 5.51
N ILE A 160 15.32 -14.98 6.36
CA ILE A 160 15.59 -14.87 7.81
C ILE A 160 14.74 -15.85 8.65
N ASN A 161 14.17 -16.88 8.01
CA ASN A 161 13.41 -18.00 8.60
C ASN A 161 12.05 -17.65 9.22
N TYR A 162 11.39 -16.57 8.78
CA TYR A 162 9.96 -16.39 9.10
C TYR A 162 9.09 -17.34 8.29
N ASP A 163 7.99 -17.78 8.90
CA ASP A 163 6.97 -18.54 8.20
C ASP A 163 6.03 -17.65 7.36
N ALA A 164 6.58 -17.13 6.26
CA ALA A 164 5.94 -16.11 5.43
C ALA A 164 5.33 -16.66 4.13
N TYR A 165 4.21 -16.08 3.73
CA TYR A 165 3.47 -16.42 2.52
C TYR A 165 3.01 -15.14 1.81
N CYS A 166 3.15 -15.08 0.49
CA CYS A 166 2.39 -14.12 -0.31
C CYS A 166 0.91 -14.48 -0.27
N VAL A 167 0.04 -13.49 -0.15
CA VAL A 167 -1.41 -13.63 -0.08
C VAL A 167 -2.02 -12.86 -1.23
N SER A 168 -2.75 -13.53 -2.12
CA SER A 168 -3.55 -12.89 -3.16
C SER A 168 -5.02 -12.92 -2.77
N GLY A 169 -5.65 -11.76 -2.83
CA GLY A 169 -7.04 -11.60 -2.45
C GLY A 169 -7.57 -10.21 -2.75
N TYR A 170 -8.52 -9.75 -1.93
CA TYR A 170 -9.18 -8.47 -2.10
C TYR A 170 -8.93 -7.56 -0.90
N ALA A 171 -8.73 -6.27 -1.16
CA ALA A 171 -8.50 -5.29 -0.10
C ALA A 171 -9.34 -4.03 -0.31
N ALA A 172 -9.45 -3.24 0.76
CA ALA A 172 -10.09 -1.93 0.73
C ALA A 172 -9.39 -0.99 -0.27
N LYS A 173 -10.13 -0.03 -0.81
CA LYS A 173 -9.63 0.93 -1.81
C LYS A 173 -8.34 1.60 -1.35
N GLU A 174 -8.32 2.00 -0.08
CA GLU A 174 -7.22 2.74 0.54
C GLU A 174 -5.94 1.91 0.55
N MET A 175 -6.05 0.60 0.81
CA MET A 175 -4.91 -0.34 0.76
C MET A 175 -4.38 -0.48 -0.66
N CYS A 176 -5.25 -0.69 -1.64
CA CYS A 176 -4.85 -0.89 -3.04
C CYS A 176 -4.21 0.36 -3.66
N LEU A 177 -4.63 1.55 -3.24
CA LEU A 177 -4.18 2.82 -3.79
C LEU A 177 -3.05 3.48 -2.96
N LEU A 178 -2.63 2.85 -1.86
CA LEU A 178 -1.72 3.45 -0.87
C LEU A 178 -2.23 4.82 -0.37
N ASP A 179 -3.56 4.98 -0.29
CA ASP A 179 -4.18 6.23 0.13
C ASP A 179 -4.29 6.27 1.65
N GLN A 180 -3.40 7.05 2.27
CA GLN A 180 -3.35 7.21 3.71
C GLN A 180 -4.10 8.47 4.20
N SER A 181 -4.72 9.24 3.30
CA SER A 181 -5.28 10.57 3.59
C SER A 181 -6.41 10.58 4.61
N GLN A 182 -7.05 9.43 4.85
CA GLN A 182 -8.14 9.27 5.81
C GLN A 182 -7.67 8.77 7.19
N PHE A 183 -6.44 8.26 7.29
CA PHE A 183 -5.88 7.71 8.52
C PHE A 183 -5.18 8.80 9.34
N PRO A 184 -5.20 8.70 10.68
CA PRO A 184 -4.44 9.61 11.53
C PRO A 184 -2.93 9.45 11.26
N CYS A 185 -2.18 10.54 11.37
CA CYS A 185 -0.74 10.47 11.24
C CYS A 185 -0.13 9.76 12.46
N PRO A 186 0.71 8.73 12.30
CA PRO A 186 1.32 8.02 13.43
C PRO A 186 2.23 8.86 14.33
N LEU A 187 2.67 10.04 13.86
CA LEU A 187 3.52 10.97 14.61
C LEU A 187 2.72 11.98 15.44
N LEU A 188 1.39 12.00 15.34
CA LEU A 188 0.53 12.87 16.12
C LEU A 188 -0.12 12.06 17.26
N ASP A 189 -0.19 12.67 18.45
CA ASP A 189 -0.88 12.05 19.58
C ASP A 189 -2.38 11.86 19.25
N SER A 190 -2.89 10.68 19.59
CA SER A 190 -4.20 10.17 19.15
C SER A 190 -5.39 10.71 19.95
N ASP A 191 -5.23 11.82 20.66
CA ASP A 191 -6.26 12.41 21.54
C ASP A 191 -7.41 13.10 20.79
N VAL A 192 -7.42 13.05 19.46
CA VAL A 192 -8.54 13.55 18.65
C VAL A 192 -9.63 12.49 18.61
N LYS A 193 -10.66 12.67 19.47
CA LYS A 193 -11.93 11.94 19.37
C LYS A 193 -12.42 11.96 17.92
N GLU A 194 -12.79 10.79 17.42
CA GLU A 194 -13.37 10.60 16.09
C GLU A 194 -14.72 11.33 15.98
N GLU A 195 -14.69 12.62 15.66
CA GLU A 195 -15.86 13.38 15.22
C GLU A 195 -15.68 13.71 13.74
N ASP A 196 -16.01 12.74 12.88
CA ASP A 196 -16.59 13.02 11.56
C ASP A 196 -17.06 11.72 10.92
N SER A 197 -18.33 11.39 11.11
CA SER A 197 -19.05 10.40 10.30
C SER A 197 -19.54 11.07 9.02
N GLN A 198 -18.61 11.51 8.16
CA GLN A 198 -18.98 11.83 6.79
C GLN A 198 -19.26 10.51 6.07
N GLN A 199 -20.43 10.41 5.42
CA GLN A 199 -20.76 9.25 4.60
C GLN A 199 -19.71 9.15 3.49
N GLN A 200 -18.81 8.17 3.59
CA GLN A 200 -17.88 7.87 2.50
C GLN A 200 -18.69 7.62 1.22
N PRO A 201 -18.28 8.18 0.08
CA PRO A 201 -18.94 7.91 -1.18
C PRO A 201 -18.97 6.39 -1.44
N GLU A 202 -20.07 5.90 -2.00
CA GLU A 202 -20.23 4.47 -2.28
C GLU A 202 -19.07 3.95 -3.17
N ASP A 203 -18.34 2.96 -2.66
CA ASP A 203 -17.25 2.31 -3.40
C ASP A 203 -17.79 1.12 -4.22
N LEU A 204 -18.11 1.39 -5.48
CA LEU A 204 -18.64 0.39 -6.43
C LEU A 204 -17.70 -0.81 -6.66
N LEU A 205 -16.39 -0.67 -6.37
CA LEU A 205 -15.40 -1.74 -6.52
C LEU A 205 -15.00 -2.38 -5.18
N ARG A 206 -15.74 -2.12 -4.09
CA ARG A 206 -15.47 -2.72 -2.80
C ARG A 206 -15.55 -4.24 -2.89
N GLY A 207 -14.48 -4.91 -2.46
CA GLY A 207 -14.36 -6.38 -2.53
C GLY A 207 -14.03 -6.93 -3.92
N LEU A 208 -13.83 -6.07 -4.93
CA LEU A 208 -13.46 -6.48 -6.29
C LEU A 208 -12.00 -6.18 -6.62
N ARG A 209 -11.38 -5.19 -5.94
CA ARG A 209 -9.98 -4.82 -6.15
C ARG A 209 -9.05 -5.91 -5.67
N VAL A 210 -8.17 -6.33 -6.57
CA VAL A 210 -7.17 -7.34 -6.28
C VAL A 210 -5.99 -6.67 -5.59
N HIS A 211 -5.49 -7.31 -4.54
CA HIS A 211 -4.31 -6.87 -3.80
C HIS A 211 -3.46 -8.07 -3.41
N CYS A 212 -2.17 -7.81 -3.17
CA CYS A 212 -1.25 -8.81 -2.66
C CYS A 212 -0.50 -8.29 -1.43
N TRP A 213 -0.48 -9.10 -0.38
CA TRP A 213 0.19 -8.78 0.89
C TRP A 213 0.91 -10.01 1.44
N VAL A 214 1.51 -9.91 2.62
CA VAL A 214 2.25 -11.04 3.23
C VAL A 214 1.56 -11.52 4.50
N LEU A 215 1.39 -12.82 4.64
CA LEU A 215 0.98 -13.49 5.89
C LEU A 215 2.22 -14.06 6.57
N VAL A 216 2.36 -13.82 7.86
CA VAL A 216 3.37 -14.46 8.71
C VAL A 216 2.66 -15.34 9.74
N LEU A 217 2.98 -16.64 9.73
CA LEU A 217 2.42 -17.60 10.68
C LEU A 217 3.19 -17.60 12.02
N ALA A 218 2.44 -17.85 13.09
CA ALA A 218 2.97 -18.08 14.42
C ALA A 218 3.76 -19.38 14.49
N GLY A 219 4.71 -19.44 15.43
CA GLY A 219 5.52 -20.64 15.68
C GLY A 219 6.91 -20.62 15.05
N SER A 220 7.21 -19.66 14.17
CA SER A 220 8.59 -19.34 13.77
C SER A 220 9.18 -18.22 14.67
N GLY A 221 10.28 -18.51 15.36
CA GLY A 221 11.02 -17.51 16.14
C GLY A 221 10.25 -16.95 17.34
N SER A 222 10.14 -15.62 17.43
CA SER A 222 9.46 -14.90 18.53
C SER A 222 7.97 -14.58 18.25
N ILE A 223 7.44 -15.01 17.10
CA ILE A 223 6.07 -14.69 16.67
C ILE A 223 5.04 -15.60 17.38
N ARG A 224 4.12 -14.96 18.11
CA ARG A 224 3.08 -15.64 18.91
C ARG A 224 1.76 -15.82 18.18
N GLU A 225 1.42 -14.91 17.27
CA GLU A 225 0.14 -14.86 16.59
C GLU A 225 0.35 -14.62 15.10
N ASN A 226 -0.59 -15.11 14.28
CA ASN A 226 -0.57 -14.87 12.85
C ASN A 226 -0.93 -13.41 12.57
N PHE A 227 -0.22 -12.78 11.64
CA PHE A 227 -0.51 -11.40 11.26
C PHE A 227 -0.24 -11.19 9.77
N PHE A 228 -0.89 -10.16 9.22
CA PHE A 228 -0.62 -9.67 7.88
C PHE A 228 0.37 -8.52 7.92
N ILE A 229 1.15 -8.38 6.85
CA ILE A 229 1.97 -7.21 6.57
C ILE A 229 1.52 -6.67 5.21
N ASP A 230 1.08 -5.41 5.18
CA ASP A 230 0.90 -4.70 3.92
C ASP A 230 2.27 -4.19 3.45
N PRO A 231 2.82 -4.72 2.35
CA PRO A 231 4.17 -4.39 1.92
C PRO A 231 4.29 -2.95 1.40
N LEU A 232 3.18 -2.31 1.02
CA LEU A 232 3.18 -0.93 0.53
C LEU A 232 3.45 0.09 1.64
N THR A 233 2.83 -0.12 2.80
CA THR A 233 3.02 0.73 3.99
C THR A 233 4.12 0.21 4.93
N GLY A 234 4.40 -1.09 4.89
CA GLY A 234 5.27 -1.78 5.84
C GLY A 234 4.61 -2.04 7.20
N SER A 235 3.30 -1.82 7.30
CA SER A 235 2.54 -1.95 8.55
C SER A 235 2.00 -3.36 8.75
N SER A 236 1.96 -3.81 10.01
CA SER A 236 1.33 -5.07 10.40
C SER A 236 -0.13 -4.89 10.76
N TYR A 237 -0.94 -5.89 10.46
CA TYR A 237 -2.37 -5.95 10.78
C TYR A 237 -2.74 -7.32 11.38
N PRO A 238 -3.70 -7.35 12.31
CA PRO A 238 -4.37 -8.60 12.68
C PRO A 238 -4.98 -9.29 11.45
N THR A 239 -5.08 -10.62 11.50
CA THR A 239 -5.62 -11.42 10.39
C THR A 239 -7.12 -11.24 10.15
N ASP A 240 -7.83 -10.62 11.10
CA ASP A 240 -9.27 -10.28 11.03
C ASP A 240 -9.53 -8.80 10.70
N SER A 241 -8.49 -8.05 10.32
CA SER A 241 -8.60 -6.63 9.95
C SER A 241 -9.59 -6.41 8.79
N SER A 242 -10.45 -5.40 8.93
CA SER A 242 -11.45 -5.02 7.92
C SER A 242 -10.85 -4.47 6.62
N SER A 243 -9.55 -4.18 6.60
CA SER A 243 -8.83 -3.73 5.40
C SER A 243 -8.66 -4.84 4.36
N PHE A 244 -8.72 -6.11 4.77
CA PHE A 244 -8.58 -7.28 3.90
C PHE A 244 -9.92 -7.99 3.73
N LEU A 245 -10.50 -7.85 2.54
CA LEU A 245 -11.89 -8.19 2.21
C LEU A 245 -12.08 -9.64 1.77
N GLY A 246 -11.01 -10.40 1.58
CA GLY A 246 -11.07 -11.83 1.31
C GLY A 246 -9.76 -12.37 0.75
N ILE A 247 -9.53 -13.68 0.85
CA ILE A 247 -8.31 -14.35 0.39
C ILE A 247 -8.69 -15.43 -0.62
N GLU A 248 -8.05 -15.40 -1.79
CA GLU A 248 -8.21 -16.42 -2.82
C GLU A 248 -7.17 -17.52 -2.66
N SER A 249 -5.92 -17.13 -2.37
CA SER A 249 -4.78 -18.05 -2.33
C SER A 249 -3.61 -17.51 -1.52
N VAL A 250 -2.77 -18.41 -1.01
CA VAL A 250 -1.49 -18.09 -0.37
C VAL A 250 -0.38 -18.97 -0.94
N TRP A 251 0.85 -18.47 -1.04
CA TRP A 251 1.99 -19.27 -1.50
C TRP A 251 3.31 -18.85 -0.88
N ASN A 252 4.22 -19.81 -0.79
CA ASN A 252 5.62 -19.58 -0.41
C ASN A 252 6.55 -20.31 -1.40
N ASP A 253 7.82 -20.47 -1.04
CA ASP A 253 8.85 -21.16 -1.84
C ASP A 253 8.66 -22.68 -1.91
N LEU A 254 7.71 -23.25 -1.15
CA LEU A 254 7.46 -24.69 -1.08
C LEU A 254 6.17 -25.13 -1.78
N ASN A 255 5.12 -24.31 -1.75
CA ASN A 255 3.83 -24.66 -2.37
C ASN A 255 2.94 -23.44 -2.63
N TYR A 256 1.86 -23.68 -3.36
CA TYR A 256 0.74 -22.77 -3.57
C TYR A 256 -0.53 -23.40 -3.03
N HIS A 257 -1.27 -22.66 -2.20
CA HIS A 257 -2.48 -23.12 -1.53
C HIS A 257 -3.67 -22.24 -1.91
N VAL A 258 -4.78 -22.88 -2.28
CA VAL A 258 -6.04 -22.21 -2.59
C VAL A 258 -6.93 -22.21 -1.35
N ASN A 259 -7.52 -21.07 -1.03
CA ASN A 259 -8.49 -20.99 0.05
C ASN A 259 -9.77 -21.73 -0.32
N MET A 260 -10.19 -22.68 0.52
CA MET A 260 -11.43 -23.45 0.38
C MET A 260 -12.53 -22.99 1.36
N GLN A 261 -12.20 -22.03 2.24
CA GLN A 261 -13.10 -21.48 3.25
C GLN A 261 -13.95 -20.33 2.67
N ASP A 262 -15.09 -20.05 3.31
CA ASP A 262 -15.92 -18.90 2.95
C ASP A 262 -15.33 -17.60 3.52
N CYS A 263 -14.92 -16.69 2.63
CA CYS A 263 -14.36 -15.39 2.98
C CYS A 263 -15.22 -14.21 2.48
N ARG A 264 -16.52 -14.42 2.24
CA ARG A 264 -17.45 -13.35 1.76
C ARG A 264 -17.57 -12.17 2.72
N ASN A 265 -17.31 -12.37 4.01
CA ASN A 265 -17.35 -11.35 5.05
C ASN A 265 -15.95 -10.88 5.48
N GLY A 266 -14.97 -10.92 4.57
CA GLY A 266 -13.58 -10.62 4.90
C GLY A 266 -12.82 -11.82 5.45
N CYS A 267 -11.77 -11.53 6.22
CA CYS A 267 -10.88 -12.55 6.78
C CYS A 267 -11.28 -13.00 8.20
N VAL A 268 -12.37 -12.46 8.75
CA VAL A 268 -12.84 -12.77 10.09
C VAL A 268 -13.19 -14.25 10.22
N GLY A 269 -12.54 -14.94 11.17
CA GLY A 269 -12.78 -16.35 11.45
C GLY A 269 -12.08 -17.35 10.51
N LEU A 270 -11.27 -16.87 9.55
CA LEU A 270 -10.43 -17.75 8.72
C LEU A 270 -9.38 -18.45 9.58
N LYS A 271 -9.17 -19.74 9.31
CA LYS A 271 -8.12 -20.54 9.94
C LYS A 271 -6.95 -20.71 8.98
N PHE A 272 -5.73 -20.55 9.48
CA PHE A 272 -4.50 -20.60 8.69
C PHE A 272 -3.68 -21.87 8.95
N ASP A 273 -4.37 -23.01 9.14
CA ASP A 273 -3.69 -24.30 9.15
C ASP A 273 -3.57 -24.83 7.72
N LEU A 274 -2.46 -24.50 7.07
CA LEU A 274 -2.24 -24.81 5.64
C LEU A 274 -2.03 -26.31 5.36
N ASP A 275 -1.88 -27.12 6.42
CA ASP A 275 -1.81 -28.58 6.31
C ASP A 275 -3.21 -29.23 6.26
N ASP A 276 -4.29 -28.52 6.63
CA ASP A 276 -5.67 -29.02 6.55
C ASP A 276 -6.23 -28.79 5.13
N THR A 277 -6.29 -29.86 4.35
CA THR A 277 -6.77 -29.84 2.96
C THR A 277 -8.25 -29.49 2.81
N ASN A 278 -9.04 -29.53 3.90
CA ASN A 278 -10.42 -29.03 3.86
C ASN A 278 -10.48 -27.49 3.88
N LEU A 279 -9.42 -26.85 4.38
CA LEU A 279 -9.32 -25.39 4.50
C LEU A 279 -8.47 -24.80 3.36
N TRP A 280 -7.41 -25.50 2.98
CA TRP A 280 -6.41 -25.03 2.02
C TRP A 280 -6.00 -26.15 1.05
N GLU A 281 -6.41 -26.06 -0.21
CA GLU A 281 -6.07 -27.07 -1.23
C GLU A 281 -4.69 -26.76 -1.84
N PRO A 282 -3.68 -27.64 -1.70
CA PRO A 282 -2.36 -27.43 -2.27
C PRO A 282 -2.32 -27.78 -3.77
N VAL A 283 -1.60 -26.99 -4.57
CA VAL A 283 -1.34 -27.31 -5.98
C VAL A 283 -0.40 -28.52 -6.10
N LEU A 284 0.62 -28.60 -5.23
CA LEU A 284 1.51 -29.76 -5.15
C LEU A 284 1.06 -30.69 -4.01
N HIS A 285 0.25 -31.68 -4.35
CA HIS A 285 -0.27 -32.64 -3.37
C HIS A 285 0.86 -33.52 -2.82
N GLY A 286 0.91 -33.66 -1.48
CA GLY A 286 1.93 -34.43 -0.78
C GLY A 286 3.28 -33.72 -0.58
N ALA A 287 3.47 -32.50 -1.11
CA ALA A 287 4.70 -31.74 -0.94
C ALA A 287 5.00 -31.48 0.55
N THR A 288 6.28 -31.54 0.92
CA THR A 288 6.71 -31.41 2.32
C THR A 288 6.43 -30.01 2.86
N SER A 289 5.63 -29.92 3.92
CA SER A 289 5.39 -28.64 4.59
C SER A 289 6.57 -28.23 5.47
N ARG A 290 6.66 -26.93 5.79
CA ARG A 290 7.73 -26.42 6.65
C ARG A 290 7.72 -27.05 8.05
N LYS A 291 6.53 -27.28 8.64
CA LYS A 291 6.39 -27.99 9.92
C LYS A 291 6.99 -29.40 9.84
N GLN A 292 6.73 -30.11 8.74
CA GLN A 292 7.28 -31.45 8.51
C GLN A 292 8.80 -31.42 8.35
N LEU A 293 9.37 -30.43 7.64
CA LEU A 293 10.82 -30.24 7.52
C LEU A 293 11.47 -29.97 8.88
N ILE A 294 10.88 -29.12 9.72
CA ILE A 294 11.38 -28.83 11.07
C ILE A 294 11.35 -30.11 11.91
N LEU A 295 10.24 -30.84 11.89
CA LEU A 295 10.09 -32.09 12.64
C LEU A 295 11.10 -33.15 12.17
N ASP A 296 11.36 -33.26 10.87
CA ASP A 296 12.37 -34.16 10.33
C ASP A 296 13.78 -33.79 10.77
N VAL A 297 14.11 -32.50 10.84
CA VAL A 297 15.41 -32.03 11.37
C VAL A 297 15.53 -32.32 12.86
N LEU A 298 14.48 -32.09 13.65
CA LEU A 298 14.45 -32.41 15.08
C LEU A 298 14.60 -33.93 15.31
N ASN A 299 13.83 -34.74 14.59
CA ASN A 299 13.90 -36.20 14.62
C ASN A 299 15.27 -36.72 14.16
N LYS A 300 15.93 -36.08 13.17
CA LYS A 300 17.32 -36.42 12.77
C LYS A 300 18.35 -36.07 13.83
N LYS A 301 18.11 -35.01 14.63
CA LYS A 301 18.97 -34.68 15.79
C LYS A 301 18.78 -35.67 16.93
N GLU A 302 17.56 -36.17 17.13
CA GLU A 302 17.21 -37.14 18.19
C GLU A 302 17.61 -38.59 17.82
N ASN A 303 17.44 -38.99 16.56
CA ASN A 303 17.74 -40.35 16.07
C ASN A 303 19.20 -40.60 15.65
N ARG A 304 20.17 -39.82 16.15
CA ARG A 304 21.60 -40.14 15.99
C ARG A 304 22.05 -41.43 16.70
N MET A 305 21.13 -42.18 17.34
CA MET A 305 21.43 -43.42 18.07
C MET A 305 20.72 -44.69 17.58
N ILE A 306 19.85 -44.68 16.57
CA ILE A 306 19.23 -45.92 16.06
C ILE A 306 19.12 -45.87 14.52
N SER A 307 19.86 -46.76 13.86
CA SER A 307 19.74 -47.05 12.43
C SER A 307 18.57 -48.01 12.21
N THR A 308 17.40 -47.48 11.85
CA THR A 308 16.30 -48.26 11.28
C THR A 308 16.04 -47.78 9.87
N GLU A 309 16.07 -48.73 8.94
CA GLU A 309 15.74 -48.58 7.53
C GLU A 309 14.32 -47.99 7.41
N LYS A 310 14.19 -46.82 6.78
CA LYS A 310 12.88 -46.21 6.48
C LYS A 310 12.43 -46.70 5.11
N GLU A 311 11.20 -47.19 5.03
CA GLU A 311 10.49 -47.48 3.79
C GLU A 311 10.51 -46.26 2.85
N GLU A 312 10.85 -46.47 1.58
CA GLU A 312 10.80 -45.42 0.54
C GLU A 312 9.35 -44.96 0.35
N GLN A 313 9.04 -43.76 0.85
CA GLN A 313 7.79 -43.08 0.54
C GLN A 313 7.72 -42.78 -0.98
N PRO A 314 6.51 -42.79 -1.58
CA PRO A 314 6.35 -42.51 -3.00
C PRO A 314 6.96 -41.14 -3.36
N ARG A 315 7.63 -41.05 -4.52
CA ARG A 315 8.28 -39.82 -5.00
C ARG A 315 7.24 -38.73 -5.25
N VAL A 316 7.02 -37.89 -4.25
CA VAL A 316 6.23 -36.66 -4.35
C VAL A 316 6.93 -35.68 -5.31
N PHE A 317 6.16 -34.93 -6.08
CA PHE A 317 6.71 -33.85 -6.91
C PHE A 317 7.18 -32.70 -6.00
N GLU A 318 8.49 -32.52 -5.89
CA GLU A 318 9.09 -31.44 -5.10
C GLU A 318 9.16 -30.12 -5.90
N MET A 319 8.99 -28.99 -5.21
CA MET A 319 9.13 -27.66 -5.80
C MET A 319 10.57 -27.47 -6.33
N PRO A 320 10.76 -27.07 -7.60
CA PRO A 320 12.09 -26.78 -8.12
C PRO A 320 12.68 -25.54 -7.44
N ARG A 321 14.01 -25.41 -7.51
CA ARG A 321 14.70 -24.20 -7.06
C ARG A 321 14.19 -22.98 -7.82
N SER A 322 14.16 -21.84 -7.12
CA SER A 322 13.82 -20.57 -7.74
C SER A 322 14.77 -20.26 -8.90
N TRP A 323 14.21 -19.65 -9.94
CA TRP A 323 14.93 -19.20 -11.14
C TRP A 323 15.57 -17.82 -10.95
N VAL A 324 15.20 -17.13 -9.87
CA VAL A 324 15.66 -15.79 -9.50
C VAL A 324 17.01 -15.89 -8.79
N THR A 325 17.94 -15.00 -9.13
CA THR A 325 19.24 -14.93 -8.45
C THR A 325 19.09 -14.40 -7.02
N PHE A 326 20.08 -14.67 -6.16
CA PHE A 326 20.04 -14.20 -4.77
C PHE A 326 19.88 -12.68 -4.70
N ILE A 327 18.98 -12.25 -3.81
CA ILE A 327 18.72 -10.84 -3.57
C ILE A 327 19.90 -10.25 -2.81
N SER A 328 20.59 -9.29 -3.43
CA SER A 328 21.70 -8.53 -2.82
C SER A 328 21.23 -7.10 -2.57
N ILE A 329 21.17 -6.71 -1.30
CA ILE A 329 20.89 -5.33 -0.88
C ILE A 329 22.20 -4.71 -0.42
N HIS A 330 22.62 -3.62 -1.05
CA HIS A 330 23.87 -2.93 -0.70
C HIS A 330 23.61 -1.85 0.36
N GLU A 331 24.66 -1.42 1.06
CA GLU A 331 24.58 -0.34 2.07
C GLU A 331 23.99 0.95 1.46
N LYS A 332 24.42 1.28 0.23
CA LYS A 332 23.86 2.41 -0.54
C LYS A 332 22.35 2.29 -0.76
N ASP A 333 21.78 1.09 -0.87
CA ASP A 333 20.33 0.91 -1.04
C ASP A 333 19.56 1.27 0.25
N LEU A 334 20.15 0.98 1.41
CA LEU A 334 19.63 1.37 2.72
C LEU A 334 19.76 2.88 2.97
N GLU A 335 20.79 3.51 2.44
CA GLU A 335 20.97 4.98 2.51
C GLU A 335 20.01 5.72 1.56
N THR A 336 19.71 5.13 0.40
CA THR A 336 18.95 5.77 -0.69
C THR A 336 17.52 5.25 -0.83
N LEU A 337 16.88 4.86 0.28
CA LEU A 337 15.53 4.25 0.32
C LEU A 337 14.60 4.88 -0.72
N TRP A 338 14.33 6.16 -0.62
CA TRP A 338 13.35 6.81 -1.50
C TRP A 338 13.90 7.05 -2.91
N PRO A 339 13.27 6.51 -3.98
CA PRO A 339 13.76 6.66 -5.35
C PRO A 339 13.95 8.11 -5.80
N ASP A 340 13.05 9.01 -5.38
CA ASP A 340 13.09 10.44 -5.66
C ASP A 340 13.84 11.25 -4.57
N GLY A 341 14.55 10.57 -3.65
CA GLY A 341 15.23 11.17 -2.49
C GLY A 341 14.29 11.63 -1.37
N LYS A 342 12.97 11.59 -1.59
CA LYS A 342 11.94 11.91 -0.59
C LYS A 342 10.69 11.06 -0.75
N LYS A 343 9.94 10.89 0.34
CA LYS A 343 8.59 10.31 0.36
C LYS A 343 7.62 11.26 1.00
N VAL A 344 6.52 11.50 0.31
CA VAL A 344 5.43 12.35 0.79
C VAL A 344 4.23 11.46 1.05
N THR A 345 3.66 11.58 2.24
CA THR A 345 2.47 10.83 2.65
C THR A 345 1.46 11.80 3.23
N PHE A 346 0.25 11.74 2.72
CA PHE A 346 -0.87 12.52 3.22
C PHE A 346 -1.64 11.66 4.22
N TYR A 347 -1.97 12.25 5.36
CA TYR A 347 -2.78 11.71 6.43
C TYR A 347 -3.96 12.66 6.68
N LYS A 348 -4.91 12.22 7.50
CA LYS A 348 -6.03 13.07 7.90
C LYS A 348 -5.50 14.33 8.56
N LYS A 349 -5.73 15.48 7.90
CA LYS A 349 -5.26 16.81 8.33
C LYS A 349 -3.74 16.93 8.49
N ALA A 350 -2.94 16.07 7.87
CA ALA A 350 -1.50 16.13 7.99
C ALA A 350 -0.77 15.73 6.71
N LYS A 351 0.39 16.33 6.48
CA LYS A 351 1.32 15.98 5.41
C LYS A 351 2.67 15.65 6.03
N LEU A 352 3.11 14.41 5.84
CA LEU A 352 4.40 13.92 6.30
C LEU A 352 5.36 13.80 5.11
N GLU A 353 6.52 14.41 5.22
CA GLU A 353 7.61 14.33 4.26
C GLU A 353 8.82 13.73 4.95
N LYS A 354 9.37 12.65 4.37
CA LYS A 354 10.60 12.01 4.82
C LYS A 354 11.65 12.14 3.73
N PHE A 355 12.89 12.35 4.11
CA PHE A 355 14.00 12.61 3.21
C PHE A 355 15.15 11.65 3.48
N ALA A 356 15.86 11.27 2.42
CA ALA A 356 17.08 10.48 2.56
C ALA A 356 18.10 11.25 3.42
N PRO A 357 18.64 10.62 4.49
CA PRO A 357 19.79 11.16 5.20
C PRO A 357 20.88 11.48 4.17
N TYR A 358 21.58 12.60 4.30
CA TYR A 358 22.70 13.02 3.44
C TYR A 358 22.39 13.60 2.04
N LEU A 359 21.17 13.46 1.48
CA LEU A 359 20.83 14.12 0.21
C LEU A 359 20.41 15.59 0.38
N ASN A 360 19.99 15.96 1.59
CA ASN A 360 19.44 17.27 1.89
C ASN A 360 20.51 18.22 2.46
N PRO A 361 20.86 19.32 1.76
CA PRO A 361 21.85 20.29 2.26
C PRO A 361 21.42 21.03 3.54
N ASP A 362 20.10 21.11 3.80
CA ASP A 362 19.49 21.75 4.97
C ASP A 362 19.47 20.84 6.22
N GLY A 363 19.83 19.57 6.07
CA GLY A 363 19.90 18.59 7.16
C GLY A 363 18.54 18.09 7.66
N VAL A 364 17.43 18.47 7.01
CA VAL A 364 16.07 18.02 7.37
C VAL A 364 15.88 16.55 6.98
N ILE A 365 15.48 15.72 7.93
CA ILE A 365 15.19 14.29 7.73
C ILE A 365 13.67 14.05 7.65
N THR A 366 12.90 14.72 8.52
CA THR A 366 11.44 14.58 8.58
C THR A 366 10.81 15.96 8.65
N ARG A 367 9.69 16.15 7.94
CA ARG A 367 8.85 17.34 8.05
C ARG A 367 7.39 16.94 8.12
N LEU A 368 6.73 17.28 9.21
CA LEU A 368 5.32 17.09 9.43
C LEU A 368 4.62 18.44 9.41
N THR A 369 3.61 18.59 8.56
CA THR A 369 2.76 19.78 8.50
C THR A 369 1.35 19.38 8.87
N THR A 370 0.79 19.99 9.90
CA THR A 370 -0.60 19.76 10.35
C THR A 370 -1.49 20.92 9.94
N TYR A 371 -2.72 20.59 9.56
CA TYR A 371 -3.73 21.52 9.07
C TYR A 371 -4.93 21.50 10.02
N LYS A 372 -5.61 22.65 10.22
CA LYS A 372 -6.86 22.69 11.00
C LYS A 372 -8.05 22.06 10.26
N ASP A 373 -8.07 22.19 8.93
CA ASP A 373 -9.17 21.75 8.07
C ASP A 373 -8.80 20.55 7.19
N GLN A 374 -9.82 19.79 6.75
CA GLN A 374 -9.65 18.56 5.95
C GLN A 374 -9.33 18.81 4.47
N ASP A 375 -9.62 20.00 3.93
CA ASP A 375 -9.58 20.25 2.49
C ASP A 375 -8.18 20.51 1.91
N PHE A 376 -7.12 20.31 2.71
CA PHE A 376 -5.72 20.59 2.35
C PHE A 376 -5.55 21.93 1.61
N HIS A 377 -6.45 22.88 1.82
CA HIS A 377 -6.43 24.13 1.11
C HIS A 377 -5.09 24.77 1.39
N ARG A 378 -4.44 25.19 0.30
CA ARG A 378 -3.12 25.80 0.26
C ARG A 378 -2.91 26.64 1.52
N ILE A 379 -1.70 26.66 2.03
CA ILE A 379 -1.25 27.64 3.02
C ILE A 379 -1.53 29.03 2.40
N THR A 380 -2.76 29.54 2.56
CA THR A 380 -3.25 30.70 1.83
C THR A 380 -3.21 31.93 2.74
N SER A 381 -3.22 31.71 4.06
CA SER A 381 -3.10 32.78 5.05
C SER A 381 -2.65 32.21 6.41
N LEU A 382 -1.82 32.94 7.14
CA LEU A 382 -1.47 32.62 8.54
C LEU A 382 -2.69 32.68 9.48
N SER A 383 -3.86 33.10 8.98
CA SER A 383 -5.11 33.12 9.74
C SER A 383 -5.72 31.73 9.94
N THR A 384 -5.40 30.73 9.11
CA THR A 384 -5.97 29.37 9.21
C THR A 384 -5.20 28.43 10.14
N GLY A 385 -4.12 28.89 10.79
CA GLY A 385 -3.38 28.18 11.83
C GLY A 385 -2.83 26.81 11.41
N PHE A 386 -1.57 26.77 11.00
CA PHE A 386 -0.84 25.52 10.77
C PHE A 386 0.23 25.36 11.85
N GLU A 387 0.65 24.12 12.06
CA GLU A 387 1.84 23.80 12.83
C GLU A 387 2.76 22.94 11.96
N GLN A 388 4.04 23.26 11.97
CA GLN A 388 5.05 22.55 11.22
C GLN A 388 6.15 22.08 12.15
N GLN A 389 6.36 20.77 12.17
CA GLN A 389 7.45 20.12 12.88
C GLN A 389 8.50 19.67 11.87
N MET A 390 9.76 20.01 12.12
CA MET A 390 10.92 19.59 11.35
C MET A 390 11.90 18.88 12.26
N GLU A 391 12.39 17.72 11.83
CA GLU A 391 13.46 16.97 12.48
C GLU A 391 14.70 17.04 11.62
N PHE A 392 15.84 17.25 12.27
CA PHE A 392 17.13 17.47 11.65
C PHE A 392 18.12 16.41 12.10
N SER A 393 19.10 16.13 11.24
CA SER A 393 20.28 15.36 11.64
C SER A 393 21.17 16.21 12.56
N SER A 394 20.97 16.12 13.88
CA SER A 394 21.66 16.94 14.88
C SER A 394 23.18 16.86 14.77
N TYR A 395 23.72 15.67 14.44
CA TYR A 395 25.16 15.45 14.25
C TYR A 395 25.72 16.04 12.95
N ALA A 396 24.88 16.26 11.93
CA ALA A 396 25.31 16.83 10.65
C ALA A 396 25.26 18.36 10.63
N ARG A 397 24.55 18.99 11.59
CA ARG A 397 24.42 20.45 11.66
C ARG A 397 25.44 21.09 12.61
N PRO A 398 26.06 22.23 12.25
CA PRO A 398 26.98 22.96 13.14
C PRO A 398 26.34 23.53 14.41
N ASP A 399 25.02 23.78 14.38
CA ASP A 399 24.26 24.39 15.48
C ASP A 399 23.61 23.36 16.43
N TYR A 400 23.76 22.07 16.12
CA TYR A 400 23.22 20.95 16.90
C TYR A 400 21.69 20.97 17.06
N LEU A 401 20.97 21.64 16.16
CA LEU A 401 19.51 21.64 16.15
C LEU A 401 19.02 20.24 15.76
N ALA A 402 18.19 19.64 16.61
CA ALA A 402 17.62 18.31 16.41
C ALA A 402 16.16 18.38 15.94
N ARG A 403 15.38 19.31 16.49
CA ARG A 403 13.96 19.46 16.14
C ARG A 403 13.53 20.92 16.23
N ARG A 404 12.67 21.34 15.31
CA ARG A 404 12.01 22.65 15.35
C ARG A 404 10.50 22.45 15.16
N VAL A 405 9.69 23.03 16.05
CA VAL A 405 8.24 23.13 15.89
C VAL A 405 7.91 24.60 15.73
N TRP A 406 7.12 24.93 14.71
CA TRP A 406 6.82 26.31 14.38
C TRP A 406 5.34 26.45 14.03
N SER A 407 4.72 27.49 14.57
CA SER A 407 3.31 27.84 14.39
C SER A 407 3.17 29.34 14.16
N THR A 408 1.93 29.84 14.05
CA THR A 408 1.64 31.26 13.76
C THR A 408 2.13 32.26 14.81
N ASN A 409 2.35 31.82 16.05
CA ASN A 409 2.67 32.68 17.18
C ASN A 409 3.83 32.14 18.02
N GLU A 410 4.40 31.00 17.63
CA GLU A 410 5.35 30.30 18.48
C GLU A 410 6.38 29.51 17.64
N MET A 411 7.62 29.49 18.12
CA MET A 411 8.67 28.62 17.58
C MET A 411 9.39 27.94 18.75
N GLU A 412 9.43 26.62 18.72
CA GLU A 412 10.21 25.79 19.62
C GLU A 412 11.38 25.15 18.89
N GLU A 413 12.55 25.16 19.51
CA GLU A 413 13.79 24.58 19.01
C GLU A 413 14.38 23.66 20.07
N PHE A 414 14.75 22.45 19.69
CA PHE A 414 15.33 21.42 20.55
C PHE A 414 16.74 21.10 20.04
N TYR A 415 17.72 21.11 20.95
CA TYR A 415 19.14 20.94 20.63
C TYR A 415 19.74 19.74 21.36
N GLU A 416 20.70 19.08 20.73
CA GLU A 416 21.38 17.89 21.27
C GLU A 416 22.90 18.04 21.27
N GLY A 417 23.53 17.90 22.44
CA GLY A 417 25.00 17.83 22.52
C GLY A 417 25.73 19.17 22.38
N ARG A 418 25.04 20.32 22.56
CA ARG A 418 25.70 21.63 22.60
C ARG A 418 26.64 21.78 23.80
N ARG A 419 27.79 22.43 23.57
CA ARG A 419 28.82 22.65 24.61
C ARG A 419 28.41 23.64 25.71
N ASP A 420 27.45 24.51 25.41
CA ASP A 420 26.88 25.46 26.36
C ASP A 420 25.64 24.91 27.08
N PHE A 421 25.34 23.62 26.91
CA PHE A 421 24.24 22.89 27.54
C PHE A 421 22.82 23.38 27.16
N LEU A 422 22.68 24.29 26.20
CA LEU A 422 21.36 24.70 25.70
C LEU A 422 20.66 23.48 25.07
N CYS A 423 19.45 23.17 25.52
CA CYS A 423 18.69 22.02 25.04
C CYS A 423 17.32 22.37 24.47
N TYR A 424 16.77 23.52 24.86
CA TYR A 424 15.46 23.96 24.40
C TYR A 424 15.39 25.48 24.33
N ARG A 425 14.73 25.99 23.29
CA ARG A 425 14.40 27.40 23.12
C ARG A 425 12.95 27.52 22.64
N GLN A 426 12.20 28.45 23.21
CA GLN A 426 10.85 28.80 22.82
C GLN A 426 10.80 30.30 22.53
N VAL A 427 10.23 30.69 21.40
CA VAL A 427 10.06 32.09 20.99
C VAL A 427 8.58 32.33 20.76
N ILE A 428 8.00 33.27 21.51
CA ILE A 428 6.60 33.68 21.37
C ILE A 428 6.55 34.99 20.60
N PHE A 429 5.75 35.01 19.55
CA PHE A 429 5.60 36.15 18.65
C PHE A 429 4.24 36.81 18.80
N GLN A 430 4.21 38.12 18.53
CA GLN A 430 2.97 38.84 18.24
C GLN A 430 2.71 38.82 16.73
N PRO A 431 1.57 38.26 16.28
CA PRO A 431 1.14 38.36 14.88
C PRO A 431 0.89 39.82 14.49
N PRO A 432 1.07 40.20 13.21
CA PRO A 432 0.73 41.54 12.73
C PRO A 432 -0.79 41.80 12.78
N ASP A 433 -1.19 43.03 13.15
CA ASP A 433 -2.61 43.43 13.36
C ASP A 433 -3.47 43.46 12.07
N GLN A 434 -2.85 43.43 10.87
CA GLN A 434 -3.54 43.36 9.58
C GLN A 434 -2.86 42.32 8.68
N PHE A 435 -3.59 41.24 8.36
CA PHE A 435 -3.22 40.30 7.30
C PHE A 435 -3.80 40.82 5.98
N ASP A 436 -2.93 41.17 5.04
CA ASP A 436 -3.33 41.37 3.66
C ASP A 436 -3.29 40.01 2.96
N ASP A 437 -4.46 39.38 2.79
CA ASP A 437 -4.63 38.07 2.16
C ASP A 437 -4.11 38.02 0.71
N SER A 438 -3.80 39.19 0.11
CA SER A 438 -3.22 39.31 -1.22
C SER A 438 -1.69 39.06 -1.27
N VAL A 439 -0.99 38.95 -0.14
CA VAL A 439 0.47 38.94 -0.10
C VAL A 439 1.00 37.55 0.28
N CYS A 440 1.83 36.99 -0.60
CA CYS A 440 2.59 35.76 -0.41
C CYS A 440 3.13 35.59 1.02
N TRP A 441 2.96 34.38 1.57
CA TRP A 441 3.35 33.90 2.90
C TRP A 441 4.83 34.15 3.30
N LYS A 442 5.66 34.66 2.38
CA LYS A 442 7.06 35.08 2.60
C LYS A 442 7.20 36.38 3.42
N SER A 443 6.17 37.23 3.40
CA SER A 443 6.21 38.58 3.98
C SER A 443 5.95 38.66 5.51
N PRO A 444 5.10 37.82 6.11
CA PRO A 444 4.72 37.97 7.52
C PRO A 444 5.80 37.58 8.54
N LEU A 445 6.63 36.57 8.25
CA LEU A 445 7.73 36.13 9.14
C LEU A 445 8.68 37.28 9.49
N ARG A 446 8.94 38.16 8.52
CA ARG A 446 9.83 39.33 8.68
C ARG A 446 9.23 40.45 9.54
N ARG A 447 7.93 40.42 9.80
CA ARG A 447 7.20 41.46 10.55
C ARG A 447 6.78 41.01 11.95
N MET A 448 7.07 39.76 12.32
CA MET A 448 6.76 39.26 13.65
C MET A 448 7.61 39.94 14.71
N ARG A 449 6.94 40.42 15.76
CA ARG A 449 7.61 41.00 16.93
C ARG A 449 7.78 39.91 17.99
N VAL A 450 9.00 39.73 18.48
CA VAL A 450 9.30 38.80 19.58
C VAL A 450 8.74 39.40 20.87
N LEU A 451 7.87 38.66 21.55
CA LEU A 451 7.29 39.02 22.85
C LEU A 451 8.12 38.43 23.99
N THR A 452 8.41 37.14 23.89
CA THR A 452 9.07 36.35 24.92
C THR A 452 10.02 35.35 24.30
N VAL A 453 11.19 35.17 24.92
CA VAL A 453 12.09 34.05 24.60
C VAL A 453 12.40 33.26 25.87
N VAL A 454 12.17 31.96 25.86
CA VAL A 454 12.53 31.04 26.95
C VAL A 454 13.67 30.15 26.45
N GLU A 455 14.73 30.03 27.23
CA GLU A 455 15.81 29.07 26.98
C GLU A 455 16.04 28.18 28.20
N ARG A 456 16.20 26.88 27.97
CA ARG A 456 16.47 25.87 29.01
C ARG A 456 17.78 25.15 28.74
N PHE A 457 18.47 24.83 29.83
CA PHE A 457 19.81 24.25 29.81
C PHE A 457 19.87 22.96 30.61
N HIS A 458 20.64 21.99 30.12
CA HIS A 458 21.02 20.82 30.90
C HIS A 458 21.94 21.20 32.07
N ARG A 459 22.00 20.33 33.09
CA ARG A 459 22.80 20.52 34.29
C ARG A 459 24.30 20.49 33.96
N ASN A 460 25.01 21.56 34.31
CA ASN A 460 26.47 21.59 34.26
C ASN A 460 27.08 21.24 35.63
N ALA A 461 27.47 19.98 35.81
CA ALA A 461 28.04 19.48 37.06
C ALA A 461 29.31 20.23 37.54
N ALA A 462 29.98 21.02 36.69
CA ALA A 462 31.14 21.82 37.08
C ALA A 462 30.78 23.07 37.91
N LYS A 463 29.50 23.50 37.91
CA LYS A 463 29.00 24.64 38.70
C LYS A 463 28.11 24.16 39.85
N PRO A 464 28.07 24.87 40.99
CA PRO A 464 27.00 24.68 41.99
C PRO A 464 25.61 24.88 41.37
N ALA A 465 24.61 24.10 41.79
CA ALA A 465 23.27 24.16 41.19
C ALA A 465 22.61 25.54 41.29
N ASN A 466 22.85 26.26 42.39
CA ASN A 466 22.36 27.61 42.65
C ASN A 466 23.12 28.72 41.88
N GLU A 467 24.19 28.38 41.16
CA GLU A 467 24.93 29.27 40.26
C GLU A 467 24.82 28.84 38.78
N ASP A 468 24.19 27.70 38.53
CA ASP A 468 23.98 27.12 37.21
C ASP A 468 22.56 27.43 36.73
N VAL A 469 22.42 28.23 35.68
CA VAL A 469 21.12 28.64 35.16
C VAL A 469 20.47 27.46 34.45
N ALA A 470 19.28 27.07 34.89
CA ALA A 470 18.48 26.02 34.28
C ALA A 470 17.54 26.56 33.21
N GLU A 471 16.98 27.75 33.46
CA GLU A 471 16.06 28.43 32.55
C GLU A 471 16.31 29.93 32.61
N ARG A 472 16.28 30.59 31.45
CA ARG A 472 16.22 32.05 31.36
C ARG A 472 15.08 32.48 30.46
N VAL A 473 14.36 33.52 30.88
CA VAL A 473 13.22 34.09 30.16
C VAL A 473 13.51 35.55 29.87
N PHE A 474 13.45 35.92 28.59
CA PHE A 474 13.55 37.28 28.09
C PHE A 474 12.15 37.79 27.77
N LEU A 475 11.56 38.59 28.67
CA LEU A 475 10.29 39.28 28.43
C LEU A 475 10.59 40.59 27.69
N VAL A 476 10.76 40.49 26.37
CA VAL A 476 11.23 41.61 25.52
C VAL A 476 10.28 42.80 25.59
N SER A 477 8.97 42.53 25.62
CA SER A 477 7.93 43.57 25.72
C SER A 477 7.84 44.25 27.09
N GLU A 478 8.28 43.58 28.16
CA GLU A 478 8.27 44.09 29.53
C GLU A 478 9.64 44.61 29.99
N GLU A 479 10.65 44.57 29.11
CA GLU A 479 12.04 44.92 29.41
C GLU A 479 12.60 44.18 30.64
N GLN A 480 12.21 42.92 30.82
CA GLN A 480 12.51 42.11 32.01
C GLN A 480 13.21 40.80 31.64
N PHE A 481 14.12 40.36 32.51
CA PHE A 481 14.80 39.07 32.44
C PHE A 481 14.50 38.25 33.69
N GLU A 482 14.17 36.97 33.52
CA GLU A 482 14.01 36.02 34.61
C GLU A 482 15.03 34.89 34.49
N LEU A 483 15.68 34.54 35.59
CA LEU A 483 16.63 33.45 35.69
C LEU A 483 16.13 32.46 36.74
N THR A 484 16.00 31.21 36.37
CA THR A 484 15.75 30.09 37.28
C THR A 484 16.97 29.19 37.29
N TYR A 485 17.50 28.90 38.47
CA TYR A 485 18.71 28.09 38.65
C TYR A 485 18.36 26.61 38.85
N HIS A 486 19.32 25.71 38.62
CA HIS A 486 19.13 24.28 38.84
C HIS A 486 18.79 23.98 40.31
N LEU A 487 17.92 22.98 40.50
CA LEU A 487 17.49 22.55 41.83
C LEU A 487 18.67 21.95 42.60
N MET A 488 18.86 22.37 43.86
CA MET A 488 19.86 21.76 44.75
C MET A 488 19.34 20.42 45.29
N ASP A 489 20.21 19.41 45.40
CA ASP A 489 19.87 18.02 45.77
C ASP A 489 19.04 17.84 47.05
N HIS A 490 19.03 18.82 47.96
CA HIS A 490 18.34 18.78 49.25
C HIS A 490 17.21 19.83 49.39
N ARG A 491 16.72 20.39 48.28
CA ARG A 491 15.69 21.44 48.28
C ARG A 491 14.55 21.07 47.33
N PHE A 492 13.39 21.68 47.55
CA PHE A 492 12.17 21.45 46.73
C PHE A 492 11.81 22.62 45.81
N ILE A 493 12.50 23.75 45.95
CA ILE A 493 12.27 24.97 45.16
C ILE A 493 13.63 25.47 44.64
N PRO A 494 13.75 25.85 43.35
CA PRO A 494 14.97 26.44 42.81
C PRO A 494 15.13 27.91 43.21
N SER A 495 16.36 28.42 43.16
CA SER A 495 16.59 29.87 43.30
C SER A 495 16.16 30.60 42.03
N ARG A 496 15.67 31.83 42.16
CA ARG A 496 15.18 32.66 41.03
C ARG A 496 15.70 34.08 41.14
N ARG A 497 15.93 34.73 39.99
CA ARG A 497 16.30 36.15 39.93
C ARG A 497 15.56 36.83 38.79
N ILE A 498 15.00 38.00 39.07
CA ILE A 498 14.31 38.85 38.10
C ILE A 498 15.09 40.16 38.02
N LEU A 499 15.37 40.61 36.80
CA LEU A 499 16.13 41.81 36.49
C LEU A 499 15.32 42.66 35.51
N THR A 500 15.01 43.89 35.86
CA THR A 500 14.32 44.84 34.97
C THR A 500 15.33 45.81 34.38
N LYS A 501 15.26 46.09 33.07
CA LYS A 501 16.12 47.09 32.43
C LYS A 501 15.81 48.47 33.01
N PRO A 502 16.84 49.26 33.37
CA PRO A 502 16.61 50.58 33.95
C PRO A 502 16.23 51.60 32.87
N LEU A 503 15.10 52.29 33.06
CA LEU A 503 14.60 53.35 32.16
C LEU A 503 15.58 54.52 31.98
N PHE A 504 16.45 54.75 32.97
CA PHE A 504 17.50 55.76 32.94
C PHE A 504 18.80 55.18 33.50
N ARG A 505 19.97 55.67 33.06
CA ARG A 505 21.34 55.12 33.26
C ARG A 505 21.80 54.80 34.71
N LYS A 506 20.95 54.91 35.74
CA LYS A 506 21.26 54.54 37.13
C LYS A 506 20.56 53.24 37.50
N PHE A 507 21.35 52.18 37.66
CA PHE A 507 20.90 50.90 38.21
C PHE A 507 20.66 51.06 39.73
N SER A 508 19.44 50.80 40.20
CA SER A 508 19.09 50.78 41.63
C SER A 508 18.75 49.36 42.10
N ASN A 509 18.67 49.15 43.41
CA ASN A 509 18.25 47.87 43.98
C ASN A 509 16.80 47.50 43.61
N ASP A 510 15.98 48.47 43.21
CA ASP A 510 14.59 48.25 42.80
C ASP A 510 14.49 47.55 41.43
N CYS A 511 15.58 47.53 40.66
CA CYS A 511 15.65 46.84 39.37
C CYS A 511 15.91 45.33 39.50
N VAL A 512 16.06 44.80 40.72
CA VAL A 512 16.42 43.40 40.97
C VAL A 512 15.55 42.77 42.04
N SER A 513 14.92 41.65 41.73
CA SER A 513 14.28 40.78 42.72
C SER A 513 15.02 39.44 42.75
N THR A 514 15.52 39.00 43.91
CA THR A 514 16.24 37.73 44.06
C THR A 514 15.58 36.88 45.13
N PHE A 515 15.21 35.66 44.75
CA PHE A 515 14.83 34.58 45.67
C PHE A 515 15.96 33.57 45.76
N GLN A 516 16.60 33.49 46.92
CA GLN A 516 17.72 32.59 47.17
C GLN A 516 17.33 31.59 48.26
N VAL A 517 17.47 30.30 47.94
CA VAL A 517 17.03 29.21 48.81
C VAL A 517 18.02 28.95 49.96
N ASP A 518 19.30 29.17 49.68
CA ASP A 518 20.34 29.11 50.69
C ASP A 518 20.43 30.43 51.46
N LEU A 519 19.85 30.44 52.66
CA LEU A 519 19.84 31.59 53.56
C LEU A 519 21.24 31.96 54.09
N CYS A 520 22.22 31.05 54.02
CA CYS A 520 23.58 31.30 54.48
C CYS A 520 24.48 31.90 53.40
N ALA A 521 24.08 31.83 52.13
CA ALA A 521 24.83 32.38 51.03
C ALA A 521 24.65 33.92 50.97
N LYS A 522 25.76 34.65 50.81
CA LYS A 522 25.73 36.11 50.77
C LYS A 522 25.03 36.59 49.49
N PRO A 523 24.19 37.64 49.56
CA PRO A 523 23.64 38.27 48.37
C PRO A 523 24.77 38.76 47.45
N LEU A 524 24.55 38.65 46.14
CA LEU A 524 25.49 39.18 45.15
C LEU A 524 25.65 40.70 45.32
N SER A 525 26.86 41.20 45.06
CA SER A 525 27.13 42.63 45.07
C SER A 525 26.39 43.33 43.92
N THR A 526 26.02 44.60 44.11
CA THR A 526 25.39 45.43 43.06
C THR A 526 26.23 45.44 41.78
N GLN A 527 27.57 45.42 41.90
CA GLN A 527 28.47 45.34 40.75
C GLN A 527 28.37 44.01 40.01
N ALA A 528 28.22 42.88 40.72
CA ALA A 528 28.03 41.57 40.11
C ALA A 528 26.67 41.49 39.39
N LEU A 529 25.61 42.03 40.00
CA LEU A 529 24.28 42.12 39.39
C LEU A 529 24.29 42.99 38.12
N PHE A 530 25.00 44.13 38.14
CA PHE A 530 25.15 44.98 36.95
C PHE A 530 25.91 44.27 35.82
N LYS A 531 26.94 43.47 36.15
CA LYS A 531 27.65 42.65 35.14
C LYS A 531 26.74 41.57 34.53
N ILE A 532 25.92 40.91 35.35
CA ILE A 532 24.94 39.93 34.86
C ILE A 532 23.92 40.61 33.94
N LEU A 533 23.40 41.78 34.34
CA LEU A 533 22.47 42.55 33.50
C LEU A 533 23.09 42.92 32.15
N GLY A 534 24.33 43.45 32.14
CA GLY A 534 25.03 43.78 30.90
C GLY A 534 25.22 42.57 29.99
N ALA A 535 25.62 41.43 30.55
CA ALA A 535 25.76 40.18 29.80
C ALA A 535 24.41 39.69 29.23
N LEU A 536 23.31 39.82 29.97
CA LEU A 536 21.98 39.46 29.47
C LEU A 536 21.49 40.39 28.35
N GLN A 537 21.84 41.69 28.40
CA GLN A 537 21.53 42.62 27.31
C GLN A 537 22.31 42.29 26.04
N ASP A 538 23.59 41.92 26.18
CA ASP A 538 24.41 41.47 25.05
C ASP A 538 23.87 40.13 24.48
N ASP A 539 23.49 39.20 25.35
CA ASP A 539 22.88 37.92 24.97
C ASP A 539 21.53 38.12 24.26
N GLU A 540 20.67 39.03 24.73
CA GLU A 540 19.39 39.35 24.10
C GLU A 540 19.59 39.91 22.67
N ALA A 541 20.59 40.78 22.48
CA ALA A 541 20.92 41.31 21.16
C ALA A 541 21.41 40.20 20.20
N LYS A 542 22.25 39.30 20.70
CA LYS A 542 22.72 38.12 19.95
C LYS A 542 21.57 37.18 19.61
N LEU A 543 20.72 36.87 20.58
CA LEU A 543 19.55 36.01 20.44
C LEU A 543 18.57 36.57 19.41
N THR A 544 18.36 37.88 19.41
CA THR A 544 17.53 38.55 18.40
C THR A 544 18.07 38.37 16.98
N ALA A 545 19.40 38.36 16.81
CA ALA A 545 20.01 38.06 15.51
C ALA A 545 19.83 36.57 15.14
N GLU A 546 20.09 35.65 16.07
CA GLU A 546 19.92 34.21 15.87
C GLU A 546 18.47 33.83 15.49
N ILE A 547 17.47 34.46 16.14
CA ILE A 547 16.04 34.25 15.82
C ILE A 547 15.72 34.75 14.40
N LYS A 548 16.27 35.90 13.99
CA LYS A 548 16.09 36.42 12.62
C LYS A 548 16.69 35.50 11.58
N ASP A 549 17.88 34.96 11.84
CA ASP A 549 18.53 33.99 10.96
C ASP A 549 17.71 32.69 10.87
N SER A 550 17.17 32.22 11.99
CA SER A 550 16.29 31.03 12.04
C SER A 550 14.99 31.24 11.25
N LEU A 551 14.36 32.40 11.38
CA LEU A 551 13.15 32.75 10.60
C LEU A 551 13.44 32.83 9.10
N LYS A 552 14.62 33.37 8.73
CA LYS A 552 15.07 33.42 7.34
C LYS A 552 15.32 32.02 6.79
N GLU A 553 15.94 31.14 7.58
CA GLU A 553 16.15 29.74 7.21
C GLU A 553 14.82 29.03 6.94
N ILE A 554 13.79 29.25 7.77
CA ILE A 554 12.44 28.71 7.52
C ILE A 554 11.91 29.23 6.17
N GLU A 555 12.03 30.53 5.90
CA GLU A 555 11.60 31.14 4.62
C GLU A 555 12.31 30.48 3.43
N ASP A 556 13.63 30.28 3.52
CA ASP A 556 14.46 29.68 2.48
C ASP A 556 14.11 28.19 2.27
N ILE A 557 13.95 27.41 3.34
CA ILE A 557 13.56 25.99 3.28
C ILE A 557 12.20 25.86 2.59
N VAL A 558 11.20 26.65 2.97
CA VAL A 558 9.88 26.55 2.35
C VAL A 558 9.91 27.00 0.89
N ALA A 559 10.65 28.07 0.56
CA ALA A 559 10.76 28.59 -0.79
C ALA A 559 11.46 27.61 -1.76
N CYS A 560 12.57 27.01 -1.34
CA CYS A 560 13.26 25.97 -2.12
C CYS A 560 12.31 24.81 -2.45
N ARG A 561 11.45 24.41 -1.51
CA ARG A 561 10.56 23.25 -1.66
C ARG A 561 9.34 23.54 -2.54
N GLU A 562 8.82 24.77 -2.52
CA GLU A 562 7.85 25.21 -3.53
C GLU A 562 8.46 25.18 -4.94
N GLN A 563 9.71 25.60 -5.09
CA GLN A 563 10.41 25.54 -6.37
C GLN A 563 10.62 24.10 -6.83
N GLU A 564 11.06 23.19 -5.95
CA GLU A 564 11.14 21.76 -6.25
C GLU A 564 9.78 21.20 -6.71
N GLN A 565 8.69 21.48 -5.97
CA GLN A 565 7.34 21.02 -6.34
C GLN A 565 6.88 21.59 -7.69
N ASN A 566 7.20 22.85 -7.97
CA ASN A 566 6.87 23.50 -9.24
C ASN A 566 7.75 23.03 -10.41
N GLN A 567 8.96 22.54 -10.14
CA GLN A 567 9.84 21.90 -11.12
C GLN A 567 9.45 20.44 -11.35
N VAL A 568 8.85 19.77 -10.37
CA VAL A 568 8.05 18.54 -10.54
C VAL A 568 6.72 18.92 -11.21
N LYS A 569 6.79 19.55 -12.39
CA LYS A 569 5.70 19.46 -13.36
C LYS A 569 5.71 18.03 -13.86
N LEU A 570 4.98 17.16 -13.15
CA LEU A 570 4.31 16.02 -13.77
C LEU A 570 3.80 16.52 -15.13
N ARG A 571 4.26 15.86 -16.20
CA ARG A 571 3.71 16.05 -17.55
C ARG A 571 2.20 16.12 -17.37
N LYS A 572 1.63 17.31 -17.58
CA LYS A 572 0.18 17.47 -17.58
C LYS A 572 -0.34 16.34 -18.46
N ARG A 573 -1.31 15.57 -17.94
CA ARG A 573 -2.08 14.58 -18.70
C ARG A 573 -2.18 15.06 -20.14
N ILE A 574 -1.49 14.34 -21.02
CA ILE A 574 -1.76 14.46 -22.44
C ILE A 574 -3.21 13.98 -22.58
N LYS A 575 -4.12 14.95 -22.70
CA LYS A 575 -5.39 14.72 -23.39
C LYS A 575 -5.03 14.66 -24.88
N GLU A 576 -4.57 13.51 -25.33
CA GLU A 576 -4.58 13.14 -26.74
C GLU A 576 -5.26 11.77 -26.72
N ALA A 577 -6.56 11.68 -27.04
CA ALA A 577 -7.00 11.61 -28.43
C ALA A 577 -6.16 10.58 -29.19
N VAL A 578 -6.31 9.30 -28.81
CA VAL A 578 -5.90 8.17 -29.64
C VAL A 578 -7.05 7.87 -30.60
N PRO A 579 -6.78 7.63 -31.90
CA PRO A 579 -7.78 7.42 -32.91
C PRO A 579 -8.54 6.12 -32.66
N THR A 580 -9.84 6.18 -32.97
CA THR A 580 -10.73 5.04 -33.10
C THR A 580 -10.09 3.95 -33.97
N CYS A 581 -9.88 2.77 -33.41
CA CYS A 581 -9.89 1.52 -34.16
C CYS A 581 -11.05 0.72 -33.59
N GLU A 582 -12.17 0.82 -34.29
CA GLU A 582 -13.36 0.02 -34.07
C GLU A 582 -13.06 -1.45 -34.42
N ASP A 583 -13.81 -2.34 -33.77
CA ASP A 583 -13.91 -3.80 -33.99
C ASP A 583 -12.90 -4.68 -33.24
N GLU A 584 -13.27 -5.04 -31.99
CA GLU A 584 -13.38 -6.44 -31.49
C GLU A 584 -13.87 -6.52 -30.02
N GLU A 585 -14.40 -5.44 -29.43
CA GLU A 585 -15.17 -5.49 -28.17
C GLU A 585 -16.68 -5.56 -28.43
N GLN A 586 -17.15 -6.74 -28.82
CA GLN A 586 -18.58 -7.06 -28.73
C GLN A 586 -18.75 -8.50 -28.27
N ARG A 587 -18.63 -8.71 -26.95
CA ARG A 587 -19.30 -9.80 -26.20
C ARG A 587 -19.11 -9.71 -24.67
N VAL A 588 -19.40 -8.55 -24.09
CA VAL A 588 -19.91 -8.47 -22.70
C VAL A 588 -20.98 -7.38 -22.63
N GLU A 589 -22.06 -7.57 -23.38
CA GLU A 589 -23.33 -6.92 -23.07
C GLU A 589 -24.22 -7.96 -22.41
N ASP A 590 -24.31 -7.96 -21.07
CA ASP A 590 -25.49 -8.50 -20.38
C ASP A 590 -25.64 -8.06 -18.91
N GLU A 591 -25.08 -6.90 -18.52
CA GLU A 591 -25.52 -6.19 -17.29
C GLU A 591 -26.14 -4.81 -17.57
N ASN A 592 -26.06 -4.30 -18.81
CA ASN A 592 -26.54 -2.96 -19.16
C ASN A 592 -28.03 -2.88 -19.58
N SER A 593 -28.79 -3.98 -19.51
CA SER A 593 -30.21 -3.97 -19.90
C SER A 593 -31.10 -3.26 -18.87
N LEU A 594 -30.64 -3.02 -17.64
CA LEU A 594 -31.43 -2.33 -16.62
C LEU A 594 -31.37 -0.79 -16.76
N GLU A 595 -30.28 -0.24 -17.31
CA GLU A 595 -30.16 1.18 -17.67
C GLU A 595 -31.11 1.60 -18.80
N SER A 596 -31.38 0.71 -19.77
CA SER A 596 -32.24 1.01 -20.92
C SER A 596 -33.69 1.37 -20.51
N TRP A 597 -34.22 0.72 -19.47
CA TRP A 597 -35.57 0.98 -18.95
C TRP A 597 -35.66 2.24 -18.09
N LYS A 598 -34.57 2.66 -17.43
CA LYS A 598 -34.54 3.90 -16.64
C LYS A 598 -34.78 5.13 -17.52
N VAL A 599 -34.34 5.09 -18.79
CA VAL A 599 -34.52 6.18 -19.76
C VAL A 599 -35.99 6.30 -20.21
N LEU A 600 -36.70 5.17 -20.39
CA LEU A 600 -38.10 5.14 -20.81
C LEU A 600 -39.09 5.64 -19.74
N ILE A 601 -38.77 5.45 -18.46
CA ILE A 601 -39.63 5.81 -17.33
C ILE A 601 -39.55 7.32 -16.98
N SER A 602 -38.70 8.09 -17.66
CA SER A 602 -38.51 9.54 -17.41
C SER A 602 -39.57 10.46 -18.05
N LYS A 603 -40.58 9.92 -18.74
CA LYS A 603 -41.64 10.70 -19.42
C LYS A 603 -42.95 10.68 -18.63
N ASN A 604 -43.70 11.79 -18.63
CA ASN A 604 -45.07 11.87 -18.10
C ASN A 604 -46.00 10.96 -18.92
N LEU A 605 -46.47 9.86 -18.32
CA LEU A 605 -47.26 8.80 -18.95
C LEU A 605 -48.71 8.83 -18.45
N ASP A 606 -49.68 8.54 -19.32
CA ASP A 606 -51.09 8.35 -18.92
C ASP A 606 -51.31 6.95 -18.30
N ALA A 607 -52.41 6.76 -17.56
CA ALA A 607 -52.67 5.54 -16.79
C ALA A 607 -52.74 4.27 -17.66
N GLU A 608 -53.33 4.35 -18.85
CA GLU A 608 -53.38 3.22 -19.78
C GLU A 608 -52.02 2.92 -20.41
N GLU A 609 -51.23 3.96 -20.69
CA GLU A 609 -49.89 3.82 -21.27
C GLU A 609 -48.91 3.24 -20.26
N ALA A 610 -48.99 3.68 -19.00
CA ALA A 610 -48.21 3.14 -17.90
C ALA A 610 -48.51 1.64 -17.67
N ASN A 611 -49.77 1.23 -17.75
CA ASN A 611 -50.14 -0.18 -17.58
C ASN A 611 -49.70 -1.05 -18.78
N ARG A 612 -49.82 -0.55 -20.01
CA ARG A 612 -49.30 -1.23 -21.22
C ARG A 612 -47.79 -1.41 -21.16
N LEU A 613 -47.05 -0.37 -20.76
CA LEU A 613 -45.60 -0.44 -20.58
C LEU A 613 -45.21 -1.42 -19.47
N TYR A 614 -45.88 -1.40 -18.32
CA TYR A 614 -45.62 -2.33 -17.22
C TYR A 614 -45.71 -3.80 -17.68
N HIS A 615 -46.79 -4.17 -18.37
CA HIS A 615 -46.96 -5.53 -18.87
C HIS A 615 -45.98 -5.88 -19.99
N SER A 616 -45.74 -4.96 -20.93
CA SER A 616 -44.76 -5.15 -22.03
C SER A 616 -43.34 -5.40 -21.49
N LEU A 617 -42.92 -4.65 -20.48
CA LEU A 617 -41.60 -4.79 -19.87
C LEU A 617 -41.41 -6.13 -19.15
N LEU A 618 -42.44 -6.60 -18.45
CA LEU A 618 -42.42 -7.90 -17.79
C LEU A 618 -42.43 -9.04 -18.81
N GLU A 619 -43.14 -8.89 -19.92
CA GLU A 619 -43.22 -9.89 -20.99
C GLU A 619 -41.90 -9.98 -21.76
N GLU A 620 -41.31 -8.86 -22.18
CA GLU A 620 -39.99 -8.83 -22.83
C GLU A 620 -38.89 -9.41 -21.94
N PHE A 621 -38.92 -9.09 -20.63
CA PHE A 621 -37.97 -9.66 -19.68
C PHE A 621 -38.15 -11.18 -19.56
N LYS A 622 -39.40 -11.65 -19.49
CA LYS A 622 -39.72 -13.09 -19.45
C LYS A 622 -39.24 -13.80 -20.71
N ASP A 623 -39.50 -13.24 -21.88
CA ASP A 623 -39.10 -13.82 -23.16
C ASP A 623 -37.58 -13.93 -23.29
N LYS A 624 -36.82 -12.94 -22.83
CA LYS A 624 -35.35 -13.01 -22.76
C LYS A 624 -34.87 -14.14 -21.84
N MET A 625 -35.45 -14.28 -20.65
CA MET A 625 -35.08 -15.37 -19.74
C MET A 625 -35.42 -16.75 -20.35
N VAL A 626 -36.57 -16.88 -21.01
CA VAL A 626 -36.96 -18.12 -21.69
C VAL A 626 -36.01 -18.42 -22.87
N ALA A 627 -35.65 -17.43 -23.68
CA ALA A 627 -34.72 -17.61 -24.78
C ALA A 627 -33.33 -18.08 -24.29
N GLN A 628 -32.83 -17.50 -23.20
CA GLN A 628 -31.55 -17.89 -22.60
C GLN A 628 -31.60 -19.32 -22.02
N ALA A 629 -32.72 -19.71 -21.40
CA ALA A 629 -32.92 -21.07 -20.92
C ALA A 629 -32.97 -22.10 -22.07
N ASN A 630 -33.62 -21.74 -23.19
CA ASN A 630 -33.70 -22.59 -24.38
C ASN A 630 -32.32 -22.81 -25.02
N LEU A 631 -31.48 -21.77 -25.12
CA LEU A 631 -30.11 -21.89 -25.60
C LEU A 631 -29.26 -22.85 -24.74
N LEU A 632 -29.40 -22.75 -23.41
CA LEU A 632 -28.71 -23.65 -22.49
C LEU A 632 -29.22 -25.10 -22.61
N GLN A 633 -30.53 -25.27 -22.79
CA GLN A 633 -31.17 -26.57 -23.01
C GLN A 633 -30.69 -27.22 -24.32
N GLU A 634 -30.67 -26.47 -25.43
CA GLU A 634 -30.18 -26.97 -26.73
C GLU A 634 -28.72 -27.40 -26.66
N ARG A 635 -27.88 -26.64 -25.94
CA ARG A 635 -26.47 -26.97 -25.74
C ARG A 635 -26.30 -28.25 -24.91
N TYR A 636 -27.07 -28.39 -23.83
CA TYR A 636 -27.11 -29.61 -23.02
C TYR A 636 -27.50 -30.84 -23.86
N GLU A 637 -28.54 -30.73 -24.69
CA GLU A 637 -29.01 -31.80 -25.55
C GLU A 637 -28.02 -32.14 -26.68
N LYS A 638 -27.32 -31.14 -27.23
CA LYS A 638 -26.26 -31.34 -28.21
C LYS A 638 -25.09 -32.12 -27.61
N ASP A 639 -24.55 -31.67 -26.48
CA ASP A 639 -23.39 -32.30 -25.85
C ASP A 639 -23.73 -33.74 -25.38
N THR A 640 -24.95 -33.96 -24.89
CA THR A 640 -25.45 -35.30 -24.51
C THR A 640 -25.54 -36.23 -25.72
N ARG A 641 -26.02 -35.74 -26.87
CA ARG A 641 -26.06 -36.51 -28.12
C ARG A 641 -24.67 -36.88 -28.61
N GLU A 642 -23.72 -35.94 -28.58
CA GLU A 642 -22.34 -36.17 -29.00
C GLU A 642 -21.63 -37.19 -28.11
N LEU A 643 -21.82 -37.14 -26.78
CA LEU A 643 -21.30 -38.14 -25.85
C LEU A 643 -21.86 -39.53 -26.17
N HIS A 644 -23.18 -39.66 -26.34
CA HIS A 644 -23.82 -40.92 -26.70
C HIS A 644 -23.34 -41.47 -28.05
N ALA A 645 -23.15 -40.60 -29.05
CA ALA A 645 -22.62 -40.99 -30.35
C ALA A 645 -21.20 -41.57 -30.23
N LYS A 646 -20.32 -40.93 -29.44
CA LYS A 646 -18.95 -41.39 -29.22
C LYS A 646 -18.90 -42.69 -28.39
N GLN A 647 -19.75 -42.84 -27.38
CA GLN A 647 -19.89 -44.09 -26.62
C GLN A 647 -20.35 -45.26 -27.52
N ASN A 648 -21.29 -45.01 -28.43
CA ASN A 648 -21.73 -46.01 -29.41
C ASN A 648 -20.64 -46.35 -30.43
N GLN A 649 -19.84 -45.37 -30.87
CA GLN A 649 -18.67 -45.59 -31.73
C GLN A 649 -17.63 -46.48 -31.04
N TYR A 650 -17.32 -46.20 -29.77
CA TYR A 650 -16.41 -47.03 -28.98
C TYR A 650 -16.92 -48.47 -28.84
N ARG A 651 -18.21 -48.65 -28.51
CA ARG A 651 -18.81 -49.98 -28.37
C ARG A 651 -18.65 -50.84 -29.63
N ARG A 652 -18.68 -50.23 -30.83
CA ARG A 652 -18.50 -50.93 -32.11
C ARG A 652 -17.04 -51.28 -32.41
N ASN A 653 -16.09 -50.45 -31.97
CA ASN A 653 -14.68 -50.55 -32.39
C ASN A 653 -13.72 -50.96 -31.26
N HIS A 654 -14.22 -51.25 -30.06
CA HIS A 654 -13.38 -51.48 -28.86
C HIS A 654 -12.35 -52.63 -28.99
N LEU A 655 -12.56 -53.59 -29.90
CA LEU A 655 -11.64 -54.71 -30.14
C LEU A 655 -10.49 -54.37 -31.12
N THR A 656 -10.57 -53.23 -31.83
CA THR A 656 -9.61 -52.83 -32.87
C THR A 656 -8.92 -51.49 -32.61
N MET A 657 -9.14 -50.88 -31.44
CA MET A 657 -8.54 -49.59 -31.06
C MET A 657 -7.16 -49.73 -30.44
N THR A 658 -6.28 -48.78 -30.75
CA THR A 658 -4.95 -48.67 -30.13
C THR A 658 -5.01 -47.98 -28.77
N GLU A 659 -3.96 -48.13 -27.95
CA GLU A 659 -3.84 -47.54 -26.61
C GLU A 659 -4.01 -46.01 -26.63
N LYS A 660 -3.37 -45.32 -27.59
CA LYS A 660 -3.54 -43.87 -27.79
C LYS A 660 -4.98 -43.46 -28.10
N GLN A 661 -5.69 -44.24 -28.91
CA GLN A 661 -7.09 -43.95 -29.24
C GLN A 661 -8.04 -44.22 -28.07
N LEU A 662 -7.67 -45.14 -27.17
CA LEU A 662 -8.39 -45.41 -25.93
C LEU A 662 -8.25 -44.23 -24.95
N GLU A 663 -7.05 -43.67 -24.82
CA GLU A 663 -6.80 -42.45 -24.02
C GLU A 663 -7.57 -41.24 -24.56
N GLU A 664 -7.55 -41.02 -25.88
CA GLU A 664 -8.32 -39.96 -26.53
C GLU A 664 -9.83 -40.12 -26.31
N TYR A 665 -10.35 -41.35 -26.33
CA TYR A 665 -11.74 -41.65 -26.03
C TYR A 665 -12.10 -41.36 -24.55
N GLN A 666 -11.23 -41.79 -23.62
CA GLN A 666 -11.42 -41.53 -22.19
C GLN A 666 -11.39 -40.03 -21.88
N CYS A 667 -10.47 -39.29 -22.50
CA CYS A 667 -10.38 -37.83 -22.42
C CYS A 667 -11.64 -37.15 -22.98
N PHE A 668 -12.09 -37.55 -24.17
CA PHE A 668 -13.33 -37.01 -24.76
C PHE A 668 -14.56 -37.27 -23.88
N CYS A 669 -14.68 -38.48 -23.31
CA CYS A 669 -15.81 -38.84 -22.47
C CYS A 669 -15.80 -38.08 -21.14
N SER A 670 -14.63 -37.90 -20.51
CA SER A 670 -14.50 -37.14 -19.27
C SER A 670 -14.79 -35.65 -19.51
N GLU A 671 -14.28 -35.07 -20.60
CA GLU A 671 -14.53 -33.69 -20.99
C GLU A 671 -16.02 -33.44 -21.27
N LYS A 672 -16.66 -34.26 -22.12
CA LYS A 672 -18.08 -34.12 -22.46
C LYS A 672 -18.99 -34.36 -21.25
N THR A 673 -18.68 -35.33 -20.40
CA THR A 673 -19.44 -35.56 -19.15
C THR A 673 -19.38 -34.34 -18.23
N THR A 674 -18.22 -33.67 -18.18
CA THR A 674 -18.02 -32.45 -17.40
C THR A 674 -18.79 -31.26 -17.99
N GLN A 675 -18.74 -31.08 -19.32
CA GLN A 675 -19.51 -30.04 -20.02
C GLN A 675 -21.02 -30.20 -19.83
N ILE A 676 -21.53 -31.44 -19.91
CA ILE A 676 -22.95 -31.75 -19.68
C ILE A 676 -23.36 -31.41 -18.24
N LYS A 677 -22.58 -31.83 -17.24
CA LYS A 677 -22.84 -31.51 -15.83
C LYS A 677 -22.82 -30.00 -15.55
N ALA A 678 -21.83 -29.29 -16.10
CA ALA A 678 -21.72 -27.84 -15.95
C ALA A 678 -22.91 -27.11 -16.60
N THR A 679 -23.33 -27.53 -17.79
CA THR A 679 -24.47 -26.93 -18.50
C THR A 679 -25.78 -27.22 -17.78
N GLN A 680 -25.94 -28.41 -17.20
CA GLN A 680 -27.09 -28.77 -16.38
C GLN A 680 -27.19 -27.91 -15.11
N ILE A 681 -26.07 -27.68 -14.41
CA ILE A 681 -26.03 -26.81 -13.22
C ILE A 681 -26.39 -25.37 -13.61
N ARG A 682 -25.81 -24.85 -14.70
CA ARG A 682 -26.11 -23.51 -15.22
C ARG A 682 -27.59 -23.35 -15.58
N LEU A 683 -28.17 -24.36 -16.24
CA LEU A 683 -29.59 -24.36 -16.57
C LEU A 683 -30.49 -24.35 -15.32
N ASN A 684 -30.16 -25.16 -14.30
CA ASN A 684 -30.93 -25.21 -13.06
C ASN A 684 -30.84 -23.88 -12.30
N ARG A 685 -29.62 -23.35 -12.13
CA ARG A 685 -29.39 -22.06 -11.47
C ARG A 685 -30.03 -20.90 -12.23
N HIS A 686 -30.00 -20.93 -13.57
CA HIS A 686 -30.67 -19.93 -14.40
C HIS A 686 -32.19 -19.96 -14.17
N LYS A 687 -32.81 -21.14 -14.11
CA LYS A 687 -34.25 -21.27 -13.79
C LYS A 687 -34.61 -20.73 -12.40
N GLU A 688 -33.78 -20.99 -11.40
CA GLU A 688 -33.97 -20.49 -10.03
C GLU A 688 -33.81 -18.96 -9.96
N LEU A 689 -32.69 -18.43 -10.47
CA LEU A 689 -32.41 -17.00 -10.46
C LEU A 689 -33.34 -16.20 -11.37
N ALA A 690 -33.82 -16.77 -12.48
CA ALA A 690 -34.77 -16.12 -13.36
C ALA A 690 -36.08 -15.80 -12.66
N HIS A 691 -36.57 -16.72 -11.82
CA HIS A 691 -37.77 -16.52 -11.03
C HIS A 691 -37.59 -15.42 -9.98
N GLU A 692 -36.44 -15.43 -9.28
CA GLU A 692 -36.11 -14.39 -8.30
C GLU A 692 -35.93 -13.01 -8.94
N ARG A 693 -35.23 -12.94 -10.07
CA ARG A 693 -35.02 -11.70 -10.84
C ARG A 693 -36.33 -11.15 -11.42
N TYR A 694 -37.22 -12.02 -11.89
CA TYR A 694 -38.55 -11.62 -12.35
C TYR A 694 -39.35 -10.97 -11.22
N LYS A 695 -39.41 -11.61 -10.05
CA LYS A 695 -40.08 -11.04 -8.86
C LYS A 695 -39.44 -9.74 -8.39
N ALA A 696 -38.11 -9.65 -8.39
CA ALA A 696 -37.40 -8.44 -8.01
C ALA A 696 -37.67 -7.28 -8.98
N LEU A 697 -37.74 -7.55 -10.28
CA LEU A 697 -38.12 -6.57 -11.29
C LEU A 697 -39.57 -6.12 -11.12
N GLU A 698 -40.50 -7.07 -10.92
CA GLU A 698 -41.90 -6.79 -10.66
C GLU A 698 -42.08 -5.88 -9.43
N GLN A 699 -41.39 -6.17 -8.33
CA GLN A 699 -41.40 -5.34 -7.11
C GLN A 699 -40.80 -3.95 -7.36
N LYS A 700 -39.69 -3.85 -8.09
CA LYS A 700 -39.08 -2.56 -8.45
C LYS A 700 -40.00 -1.70 -9.32
N LEU A 701 -40.70 -2.31 -10.28
CA LEU A 701 -41.67 -1.61 -11.12
C LEU A 701 -42.90 -1.16 -10.32
N GLN A 702 -43.38 -1.96 -9.36
CA GLN A 702 -44.48 -1.59 -8.46
C GLN A 702 -44.11 -0.47 -7.46
N GLN A 703 -42.85 -0.39 -7.06
CA GLN A 703 -42.33 0.64 -6.14
C GLN A 703 -41.91 1.92 -6.88
N ASN A 704 -41.81 1.89 -8.21
CA ASN A 704 -41.36 3.02 -9.01
C ASN A 704 -42.33 4.22 -8.91
N PRO A 705 -41.86 5.44 -8.59
CA PRO A 705 -42.71 6.60 -8.34
C PRO A 705 -43.55 7.06 -9.55
N VAL A 706 -43.14 6.73 -10.78
CA VAL A 706 -43.85 7.08 -12.02
C VAL A 706 -44.96 6.07 -12.33
N LEU A 707 -44.75 4.77 -12.06
CA LEU A 707 -45.73 3.71 -12.36
C LEU A 707 -46.69 3.43 -11.19
N ARG A 708 -46.22 3.57 -9.95
CA ARG A 708 -46.97 3.31 -8.71
C ARG A 708 -48.35 4.01 -8.62
N PRO A 709 -48.55 5.25 -9.10
CA PRO A 709 -49.86 5.91 -9.05
C PRO A 709 -50.90 5.27 -9.98
N HIS A 710 -50.46 4.63 -11.07
CA HIS A 710 -51.32 4.09 -12.12
C HIS A 710 -51.58 2.58 -11.98
N LEU A 711 -50.75 1.87 -11.21
CA LEU A 711 -50.85 0.42 -10.99
C LEU A 711 -51.78 0.02 -9.82
N LYS A 712 -52.24 0.96 -8.99
CA LYS A 712 -53.23 0.69 -7.92
C LYS A 712 -54.65 0.98 -8.39
N LYS A 713 -55.35 -0.06 -8.83
CA LYS A 713 -56.82 -0.15 -8.82
C LYS A 713 -57.25 -1.54 -8.41
#